data_AF-A0A2E0TEC2-F1
#
_entry.id   AF-A0A2E0TEC2-F1
#
_cell.length_a   1.000
_cell.length_b   1.000
_cell.length_c   1.000
_cell.angle_alpha   90.00
_cell.angle_beta   90.00
_cell.angle_gamma   90.00
#
_symmetry.space_group_name_H-M   'P 1'
#
loop_
_entity.id
_entity.type
_entity.pdbx_description
1 polymer ?
#
loop_
_entity_poly.entity_id
_entity_poly.type
_entity_poly.pdbx_seq_one_letter_code
_entity_poly.pdbx_strand_id
1 'polypeptide(L)'
;MATLAAAVGDHRRSVPLEGYDPDGLLASVQVALDTALIDDVAWLSPPAAAAALYELAAALPQSDAKREIGRRVLQRLRRGDAATFVALATQLALGSRRALSGAAIRARVALSLDLPIGSGARADGLALALISRKEVSREWLSIPSTGSLPSRRLAARLLERAAREAAQRWAEGDDSSVRVFETEAVHQAWERLLADRESLVWRHVATARGLLAAARPTFLEEIERHLDPALGITEWRRAAASVAATIAVDPEWGLARCRQLFASPIYEQDRGIAAAVLFGLPRAAESEPEAVEELLEQLVRLGGLDVAESLVALRRERPGDGFGDWAARRAHAQLREAMTKMRSKDDGQTALAEALVDELLPDPEEPTLRDLIDRALDAFVSQGAREAAFDAQVALEAAEQRVAVLEQCADEGDPAQRLRAFRALRELDLALLESDTLANLLTLAARGDEPGDLVRPLGDLFQRLTNWLVIKEGNPITKDGAVSHFTLRLRRLQSMLHLVDADGTRVDDRTELLRQRRLLTAQVLLARVRDDAKHPLRRAICAGAARASDALVREEICEVSDVVLAAGRAASSHRDLVVLAEASMVPDLDAALRAYARLAKIVEDQPRGGRGVRQAMDALAQLANELPVASSPRVEALRAGLLELVRALEPIGLASSLKELVEVSGGESPLANLEGAVDQLAKLVVGAKRRLGEPVSGDKPAAGPAVRYLDVHLERTLRSQETRLSGALEAAGETLAEEIPPAVAAVAMLALRRIAHLPLDGPRTSRSSFLPAAPKEAPLPAWLPPSRILGGFYVTKAIGNGAVGSVFVARRAEARHDPKSELFALKVPEYSGGAARTLSEEEFLQLFREEAGALLALPQHRNIARFVTFDAGARPKPILVMELVQGPTLERVIELGALDMDRALDLLEGVAAGLEAMHAKGIAHLDLKPSNVILREPDGLASETEPEAPVLVDFGLAGRKLRPGCGTANYGAPEVWGHDESGRAAAGPVDVYAFGCLAYELLTGETLFEESNDIATITAHLQHDGLPTAIGRLTTDPRTQGVAELVRRSIRRNPAERVTMGDLRQAIPRLRPSLRGLEWPIRA
;
A
#
# COMPACT_ATOMS: atom_id res chain seq x y z
N MET A 1 -46.92 10.19 23.21
CA MET A 1 -46.86 10.00 21.73
C MET A 1 -47.05 11.29 20.96
N ALA A 2 -48.14 12.05 21.13
CA ALA A 2 -48.38 13.30 20.36
C ALA A 2 -47.28 14.35 20.56
N THR A 3 -46.89 14.60 21.82
CA THR A 3 -45.80 15.51 22.17
C THR A 3 -44.45 15.05 21.64
N LEU A 4 -44.18 13.74 21.67
CA LEU A 4 -42.96 13.13 21.10
C LEU A 4 -42.92 13.33 19.59
N ALA A 5 -44.03 13.05 18.89
CA ALA A 5 -44.15 13.24 17.45
C ALA A 5 -43.98 14.72 17.04
N ALA A 6 -44.54 15.65 17.82
CA ALA A 6 -44.37 17.08 17.60
C ALA A 6 -42.92 17.55 17.84
N ALA A 7 -42.24 16.99 18.84
CA ALA A 7 -40.84 17.30 19.14
C ALA A 7 -39.86 16.70 18.12
N VAL A 8 -40.15 15.51 17.57
CA VAL A 8 -39.35 14.92 16.48
C VAL A 8 -39.40 15.80 15.23
N GLY A 9 -40.51 16.47 14.96
CA GLY A 9 -40.67 17.37 13.81
C GLY A 9 -39.95 18.72 13.96
N ASP A 10 -39.54 19.08 15.18
CA ASP A 10 -38.89 20.35 15.53
C ASP A 10 -37.57 20.03 16.28
N HIS A 11 -36.50 19.79 15.52
CA HIS A 11 -35.18 19.36 16.00
C HIS A 11 -34.51 20.34 17.00
N ARG A 12 -35.15 21.46 17.34
CA ARG A 12 -34.71 22.45 18.35
C ARG A 12 -35.16 22.13 19.77
N ARG A 13 -36.05 21.17 19.98
CA ARG A 13 -36.57 20.83 21.32
C ARG A 13 -35.75 19.74 22.00
N SER A 14 -35.48 19.92 23.29
CA SER A 14 -34.90 18.92 24.19
C SER A 14 -35.69 17.61 24.17
N VAL A 15 -35.01 16.49 24.44
CA VAL A 15 -35.60 15.15 24.51
C VAL A 15 -36.82 15.19 25.43
N PRO A 16 -38.07 14.97 24.96
CA PRO A 16 -39.27 15.34 25.73
C PRO A 16 -39.49 14.50 26.99
N LEU A 17 -38.69 13.45 27.16
CA LEU A 17 -38.76 12.49 28.27
C LEU A 17 -37.60 12.66 29.26
N GLU A 18 -36.69 13.62 29.03
CA GLU A 18 -35.58 13.91 29.93
C GLU A 18 -36.11 14.50 31.24
N GLY A 19 -35.82 13.84 32.37
CA GLY A 19 -36.31 14.23 33.70
C GLY A 19 -37.57 13.51 34.19
N TYR A 20 -38.18 12.61 33.40
CA TYR A 20 -39.24 11.73 33.88
C TYR A 20 -38.70 10.54 34.68
N ASP A 21 -39.47 10.08 35.68
CA ASP A 21 -39.14 8.87 36.45
C ASP A 21 -39.16 7.62 35.55
N PRO A 22 -38.04 6.89 35.40
CA PRO A 22 -37.94 5.73 34.50
C PRO A 22 -38.91 4.60 34.85
N ASP A 23 -39.18 4.39 36.13
CA ASP A 23 -40.07 3.32 36.60
C ASP A 23 -41.55 3.68 36.37
N GLY A 24 -41.94 4.94 36.61
CA GLY A 24 -43.26 5.46 36.25
C GLY A 24 -43.52 5.45 34.75
N LEU A 25 -42.50 5.75 33.93
CA LEU A 25 -42.58 5.65 32.47
C LEU A 25 -42.77 4.19 32.03
N LEU A 26 -42.00 3.26 32.61
CA LEU A 26 -42.12 1.83 32.33
C LEU A 26 -43.51 1.29 32.66
N ALA A 27 -44.06 1.62 33.83
CA ALA A 27 -45.40 1.20 34.24
C ALA A 27 -46.48 1.71 33.28
N SER A 28 -46.38 2.97 32.86
CA SER A 28 -47.31 3.59 31.91
C SER A 28 -47.24 2.92 30.52
N VAL A 29 -46.04 2.60 30.07
CA VAL A 29 -45.82 1.89 28.79
C VAL A 29 -46.34 0.46 28.85
N GLN A 30 -46.16 -0.24 29.98
CA GLN A 30 -46.67 -1.60 30.14
C GLN A 30 -48.19 -1.63 30.04
N VAL A 31 -48.89 -0.69 30.69
CA VAL A 31 -50.34 -0.54 30.54
C VAL A 31 -50.72 -0.28 29.08
N ALA A 32 -50.01 0.60 28.39
CA ALA A 32 -50.29 0.92 26.99
C ALA A 32 -50.05 -0.28 26.04
N LEU A 33 -49.10 -1.16 26.35
CA LEU A 33 -48.87 -2.41 25.63
C LEU A 33 -49.99 -3.42 25.90
N ASP A 34 -50.36 -3.60 27.17
CA ASP A 34 -51.38 -4.57 27.59
C ASP A 34 -52.77 -4.20 27.06
N THR A 35 -53.07 -2.90 26.93
CA THR A 35 -54.34 -2.41 26.37
C THR A 35 -54.28 -2.11 24.87
N ALA A 36 -53.17 -2.44 24.19
CA ALA A 36 -52.93 -2.13 22.78
C ALA A 36 -53.04 -0.64 22.37
N LEU A 37 -53.00 0.29 23.33
CA LEU A 37 -53.01 1.75 23.08
C LEU A 37 -51.79 2.19 22.25
N ILE A 38 -50.66 1.47 22.36
CA ILE A 38 -49.45 1.79 21.60
C ILE A 38 -49.56 1.48 20.10
N ASP A 39 -50.53 0.64 19.72
CA ASP A 39 -50.80 0.26 18.34
C ASP A 39 -51.85 1.19 17.69
N ASP A 40 -52.61 1.95 18.49
CA ASP A 40 -53.56 2.98 18.04
C ASP A 40 -52.87 4.34 17.79
N VAL A 41 -52.02 4.38 16.77
CA VAL A 41 -51.26 5.57 16.35
C VAL A 41 -51.64 6.06 14.95
N ALA A 42 -52.80 5.64 14.42
CA ALA A 42 -53.26 5.99 13.07
C ALA A 42 -53.52 7.49 12.86
N TRP A 43 -53.69 8.24 13.95
CA TRP A 43 -53.83 9.71 13.94
C TRP A 43 -52.48 10.44 13.79
N LEU A 44 -51.34 9.73 13.86
CA LEU A 44 -50.01 10.23 13.51
C LEU A 44 -49.63 9.79 12.10
N SER A 45 -48.84 10.60 11.41
CA SER A 45 -48.19 10.14 10.18
C SER A 45 -47.23 8.97 10.50
N PRO A 46 -47.06 7.99 9.58
CA PRO A 46 -46.16 6.85 9.81
C PRO A 46 -44.73 7.22 10.25
N PRO A 47 -44.08 8.26 9.67
CA PRO A 47 -42.76 8.69 10.12
C PRO A 47 -42.75 9.25 11.55
N ALA A 48 -43.74 10.06 11.90
CA ALA A 48 -43.85 10.67 13.22
C ALA A 48 -44.14 9.62 14.31
N ALA A 49 -45.00 8.64 14.00
CA ALA A 49 -45.27 7.52 14.88
C ALA A 49 -44.00 6.67 15.12
N ALA A 50 -43.23 6.39 14.06
CA ALA A 50 -42.03 5.58 14.13
C ALA A 50 -40.95 6.24 15.00
N ALA A 51 -40.67 7.52 14.79
CA ALA A 51 -39.71 8.26 15.59
C ALA A 51 -40.15 8.41 17.05
N ALA A 52 -41.45 8.64 17.31
CA ALA A 52 -41.98 8.69 18.68
C ALA A 52 -41.81 7.36 19.43
N LEU A 53 -41.98 6.22 18.73
CA LEU A 53 -41.72 4.89 19.31
C LEU A 53 -40.23 4.67 19.60
N TYR A 54 -39.34 5.18 18.75
CA TYR A 54 -37.90 5.12 19.00
C TYR A 54 -37.51 5.91 20.26
N GLU A 55 -37.95 7.17 20.36
CA GLU A 55 -37.69 8.01 21.54
C GLU A 55 -38.22 7.36 22.82
N LEU A 56 -39.44 6.78 22.75
CA LEU A 56 -40.02 6.04 23.86
C LEU A 56 -39.15 4.82 24.24
N ALA A 57 -38.69 4.04 23.27
CA ALA A 57 -37.81 2.89 23.52
C ALA A 57 -36.44 3.31 24.09
N ALA A 58 -35.89 4.44 23.64
CA ALA A 58 -34.61 4.96 24.11
C ALA A 58 -34.68 5.37 25.59
N ALA A 59 -35.78 5.99 26.01
CA ALA A 59 -36.00 6.46 27.38
C ALA A 59 -36.30 5.34 28.40
N LEU A 60 -36.71 4.15 27.96
CA LEU A 60 -37.06 3.04 28.86
C LEU A 60 -35.82 2.33 29.45
N PRO A 61 -35.88 1.86 30.71
CA PRO A 61 -34.89 0.94 31.26
C PRO A 61 -34.93 -0.43 30.55
N GLN A 62 -33.92 -1.27 30.76
CA GLN A 62 -33.88 -2.60 30.14
C GLN A 62 -35.02 -3.48 30.67
N SER A 63 -36.01 -3.75 29.82
CA SER A 63 -37.24 -4.47 30.17
C SER A 63 -37.83 -5.20 28.96
N ASP A 64 -38.81 -6.08 29.19
CA ASP A 64 -39.55 -6.73 28.10
C ASP A 64 -40.36 -5.71 27.29
N ALA A 65 -40.92 -4.68 27.93
CA ALA A 65 -41.56 -3.56 27.25
C ALA A 65 -40.60 -2.84 26.29
N LYS A 66 -39.36 -2.57 26.70
CA LYS A 66 -38.32 -1.99 25.83
C LYS A 66 -38.00 -2.90 24.64
N ARG A 67 -37.86 -4.21 24.85
CA ARG A 67 -37.63 -5.19 23.77
C ARG A 67 -38.79 -5.23 22.79
N GLU A 68 -40.01 -5.15 23.29
CA GLU A 68 -41.24 -5.21 22.52
C GLU A 68 -41.44 -3.97 21.62
N ILE A 69 -41.20 -2.77 22.17
CA ILE A 69 -41.19 -1.53 21.36
C ILE A 69 -40.00 -1.53 20.40
N GLY A 70 -38.82 -1.98 20.84
CA GLY A 70 -37.65 -2.14 19.99
C GLY A 70 -37.92 -3.04 18.78
N ARG A 71 -38.68 -4.13 18.96
CA ARG A 71 -39.09 -5.01 17.85
C ARG A 71 -40.00 -4.28 16.85
N ARG A 72 -40.96 -3.48 17.34
CA ARG A 72 -41.85 -2.64 16.50
C ARG A 72 -41.05 -1.58 15.72
N VAL A 73 -40.04 -0.96 16.34
CA VAL A 73 -39.14 -0.01 15.68
C VAL A 73 -38.33 -0.71 14.58
N LEU A 74 -37.74 -1.88 14.86
CA LEU A 74 -36.98 -2.64 13.88
C LEU A 74 -37.84 -3.10 12.70
N GLN A 75 -39.09 -3.50 12.95
CA GLN A 75 -40.04 -3.87 11.90
C GLN A 75 -40.35 -2.68 10.97
N ARG A 76 -40.58 -1.48 11.54
CA ARG A 76 -40.78 -0.24 10.78
C ARG A 76 -39.52 0.19 10.04
N LEU A 77 -38.34 0.04 10.63
CA LEU A 77 -37.05 0.31 9.97
C LEU A 77 -36.86 -0.57 8.72
N ARG A 78 -37.29 -1.84 8.77
CA ARG A 78 -37.15 -2.77 7.63
C ARG A 78 -38.24 -2.64 6.58
N ARG A 79 -39.49 -2.43 6.98
CA ARG A 79 -40.67 -2.50 6.10
C ARG A 79 -41.33 -1.16 5.79
N GLY A 80 -40.99 -0.09 6.51
CA GLY A 80 -41.56 1.23 6.27
C GLY A 80 -41.23 1.75 4.87
N ASP A 81 -42.02 2.73 4.43
CA ASP A 81 -41.72 3.57 3.26
C ASP A 81 -40.42 4.39 3.47
N ALA A 82 -40.00 5.11 2.44
CA ALA A 82 -38.77 5.90 2.49
C ALA A 82 -38.82 6.98 3.59
N ALA A 83 -39.94 7.69 3.74
CA ALA A 83 -40.09 8.75 4.74
C ALA A 83 -40.00 8.21 6.18
N THR A 84 -40.65 7.07 6.46
CA THR A 84 -40.61 6.41 7.77
C THR A 84 -39.22 5.91 8.10
N PHE A 85 -38.54 5.33 7.10
CA PHE A 85 -37.16 4.88 7.26
C PHE A 85 -36.21 6.04 7.55
N VAL A 86 -36.27 7.13 6.78
CA VAL A 86 -35.40 8.30 6.97
C VAL A 86 -35.59 8.91 8.36
N ALA A 87 -36.83 9.05 8.83
CA ALA A 87 -37.11 9.56 10.17
C ALA A 87 -36.45 8.70 11.27
N LEU A 88 -36.58 7.37 11.20
CA LEU A 88 -35.94 6.44 12.13
C LEU A 88 -34.41 6.45 11.99
N ALA A 89 -33.89 6.39 10.77
CA ALA A 89 -32.46 6.37 10.50
C ALA A 89 -31.76 7.64 11.01
N THR A 90 -32.43 8.80 10.92
CA THR A 90 -31.92 10.07 11.45
C THR A 90 -31.75 9.98 12.97
N GLN A 91 -32.76 9.49 13.69
CA GLN A 91 -32.69 9.33 15.13
C GLN A 91 -31.65 8.29 15.56
N LEU A 92 -31.50 7.21 14.79
CA LEU A 92 -30.49 6.19 15.01
C LEU A 92 -29.07 6.72 14.79
N ALA A 93 -28.85 7.54 13.75
CA ALA A 93 -27.56 8.19 13.48
C ALA A 93 -27.15 9.15 14.62
N LEU A 94 -28.12 9.88 15.18
CA LEU A 94 -27.89 10.77 16.32
C LEU A 94 -27.63 9.97 17.61
N GLY A 95 -28.40 8.90 17.87
CA GLY A 95 -28.42 8.21 19.16
C GLY A 95 -27.46 7.00 19.32
N SER A 96 -27.18 6.20 18.29
CA SER A 96 -26.52 4.89 18.45
C SER A 96 -25.44 4.56 17.41
N ARG A 97 -24.35 3.94 17.87
CA ARG A 97 -23.17 3.54 17.06
C ARG A 97 -23.39 2.32 16.16
N ARG A 98 -24.38 1.45 16.45
CA ARG A 98 -24.57 0.12 15.80
C ARG A 98 -25.83 0.00 14.95
N ALA A 99 -26.64 1.05 14.86
CA ALA A 99 -28.00 0.92 14.34
C ALA A 99 -28.14 0.94 12.81
N LEU A 100 -27.12 1.43 12.09
CA LEU A 100 -27.13 1.57 10.63
C LEU A 100 -26.20 0.57 9.91
N SER A 101 -25.83 -0.52 10.59
CA SER A 101 -25.03 -1.61 10.03
C SER A 101 -25.89 -2.67 9.35
N GLY A 102 -25.39 -3.30 8.30
CA GLY A 102 -26.06 -4.37 7.55
C GLY A 102 -26.37 -3.96 6.10
N ALA A 103 -26.22 -4.89 5.16
CA ALA A 103 -26.27 -4.59 3.72
C ALA A 103 -27.60 -3.94 3.29
N ALA A 104 -28.73 -4.50 3.73
CA ALA A 104 -30.06 -3.96 3.40
C ALA A 104 -30.32 -2.57 3.99
N ILE A 105 -29.88 -2.30 5.24
CA ILE A 105 -30.03 -0.97 5.84
C ILE A 105 -29.14 0.05 5.11
N ARG A 106 -27.91 -0.34 4.76
CA ARG A 106 -27.01 0.54 4.01
C ARG A 106 -27.55 0.86 2.62
N ALA A 107 -28.12 -0.12 1.93
CA ALA A 107 -28.79 0.07 0.65
C ALA A 107 -29.95 1.06 0.78
N ARG A 108 -30.79 0.93 1.81
CA ARG A 108 -31.88 1.89 2.07
C ARG A 108 -31.38 3.31 2.35
N VAL A 109 -30.29 3.48 3.11
CA VAL A 109 -29.68 4.82 3.31
C VAL A 109 -29.20 5.38 1.98
N ALA A 110 -28.44 4.60 1.21
CA ALA A 110 -27.92 5.03 -0.09
C ALA A 110 -29.04 5.43 -1.05
N LEU A 111 -30.07 4.60 -1.19
CA LEU A 111 -31.26 4.91 -2.01
C LEU A 111 -31.95 6.19 -1.53
N SER A 112 -32.10 6.37 -0.22
CA SER A 112 -32.73 7.57 0.34
C SER A 112 -31.94 8.85 0.03
N LEU A 113 -30.60 8.77 0.01
CA LEU A 113 -29.72 9.87 -0.40
C LEU A 113 -29.75 10.09 -1.92
N ASP A 114 -30.04 9.06 -2.71
CA ASP A 114 -30.09 9.11 -4.17
C ASP A 114 -31.43 9.58 -4.75
N LEU A 115 -32.47 9.68 -3.94
CA LEU A 115 -33.80 10.07 -4.40
C LEU A 115 -33.81 11.45 -5.09
N PRO A 116 -34.57 11.61 -6.20
CA PRO A 116 -34.76 12.90 -6.84
C PRO A 116 -35.35 13.95 -5.89
N ILE A 117 -35.27 15.20 -6.34
CA ILE A 117 -35.90 16.34 -5.68
C ILE A 117 -37.42 16.11 -5.60
N GLY A 118 -38.06 16.58 -4.53
CA GLY A 118 -39.52 16.50 -4.40
C GLY A 118 -40.10 15.11 -4.05
N SER A 119 -39.27 14.07 -3.91
CA SER A 119 -39.67 12.68 -3.58
C SER A 119 -40.28 12.47 -2.19
N GLY A 120 -40.48 13.52 -1.38
CA GLY A 120 -41.18 13.49 -0.08
C GLY A 120 -40.40 12.89 1.10
N ALA A 121 -39.34 12.12 0.85
CA ALA A 121 -38.44 11.63 1.91
C ALA A 121 -37.37 12.68 2.22
N ARG A 122 -37.52 13.42 3.33
CA ARG A 122 -36.58 14.47 3.79
C ARG A 122 -35.23 13.91 4.27
N ALA A 123 -34.41 13.42 3.34
CA ALA A 123 -33.11 12.78 3.62
C ALA A 123 -31.99 13.77 4.03
N ASP A 124 -32.23 15.08 3.92
CA ASP A 124 -31.21 16.10 4.17
C ASP A 124 -30.82 16.17 5.66
N GLY A 125 -31.80 16.02 6.56
CA GLY A 125 -31.56 15.87 8.01
C GLY A 125 -30.79 14.58 8.37
N LEU A 126 -31.06 13.47 7.68
CA LEU A 126 -30.29 12.23 7.82
C LEU A 126 -28.84 12.46 7.38
N ALA A 127 -28.62 13.13 6.25
CA ALA A 127 -27.29 13.41 5.73
C ALA A 127 -26.45 14.22 6.72
N LEU A 128 -27.02 15.30 7.29
CA LEU A 128 -26.35 16.10 8.33
C LEU A 128 -26.05 15.25 9.57
N ALA A 129 -26.98 14.41 10.02
CA ALA A 129 -26.77 13.53 11.18
C ALA A 129 -25.63 12.52 10.95
N LEU A 130 -25.50 11.95 9.75
CA LEU A 130 -24.45 10.99 9.41
C LEU A 130 -23.04 11.61 9.46
N ILE A 131 -22.89 12.88 9.08
CA ILE A 131 -21.57 13.56 9.10
C ILE A 131 -21.24 14.24 10.44
N SER A 132 -22.24 14.44 11.31
CA SER A 132 -22.08 15.17 12.58
C SER A 132 -21.28 14.41 13.65
N ARG A 133 -21.26 13.07 13.61
CA ARG A 133 -20.55 12.24 14.60
C ARG A 133 -19.32 11.58 13.98
N LYS A 134 -18.18 11.67 14.66
CA LYS A 134 -16.88 11.17 14.17
C LYS A 134 -16.92 9.71 13.71
N GLU A 135 -17.55 8.82 14.47
CA GLU A 135 -17.59 7.39 14.15
C GLU A 135 -18.46 7.09 12.92
N VAL A 136 -19.63 7.73 12.82
CA VAL A 136 -20.58 7.55 11.71
C VAL A 136 -20.03 8.21 10.44
N SER A 137 -19.48 9.42 10.57
CA SER A 137 -18.83 10.16 9.50
C SER A 137 -17.67 9.37 8.89
N ARG A 138 -16.90 8.64 9.72
CA ARG A 138 -15.84 7.76 9.20
C ARG A 138 -16.38 6.69 8.24
N GLU A 139 -17.50 6.06 8.57
CA GLU A 139 -18.10 4.97 7.78
C GLU A 139 -18.81 5.45 6.50
N TRP A 140 -19.46 6.62 6.57
CA TRP A 140 -20.31 7.14 5.49
C TRP A 140 -19.64 8.21 4.62
N LEU A 141 -18.61 8.88 5.12
CA LEU A 141 -17.93 9.96 4.43
C LEU A 141 -16.43 9.68 4.24
N SER A 142 -15.66 9.49 5.33
CA SER A 142 -14.20 9.43 5.22
C SER A 142 -13.72 8.21 4.43
N ILE A 143 -14.18 7.00 4.76
CA ILE A 143 -13.81 5.77 4.02
C ILE A 143 -14.37 5.80 2.59
N PRO A 144 -15.66 6.12 2.35
CA PRO A 144 -16.19 6.19 0.99
C PRO A 144 -15.52 7.25 0.09
N SER A 145 -14.95 8.32 0.67
CA SER A 145 -14.26 9.38 -0.12
C SER A 145 -13.02 8.91 -0.89
N THR A 146 -12.45 7.75 -0.53
CA THR A 146 -11.33 7.10 -1.22
C THR A 146 -11.74 5.80 -1.91
N GLY A 147 -13.04 5.48 -1.90
CA GLY A 147 -13.60 4.24 -2.44
C GLY A 147 -13.76 4.24 -3.97
N SER A 148 -14.59 3.32 -4.46
CA SER A 148 -15.03 3.29 -5.85
C SER A 148 -15.80 4.55 -6.27
N LEU A 149 -15.97 4.79 -7.58
CA LEU A 149 -16.78 5.91 -8.08
C LEU A 149 -18.17 5.98 -7.44
N PRO A 150 -19.00 4.90 -7.37
CA PRO A 150 -20.29 4.97 -6.69
C PRO A 150 -20.17 5.36 -5.20
N SER A 151 -19.14 4.87 -4.50
CA SER A 151 -18.89 5.22 -3.10
C SER A 151 -18.52 6.69 -2.92
N ARG A 152 -17.64 7.23 -3.78
CA ARG A 152 -17.24 8.65 -3.75
C ARG A 152 -18.40 9.56 -4.14
N ARG A 153 -19.20 9.16 -5.12
CA ARG A 153 -20.42 9.86 -5.53
C ARG A 153 -21.45 9.91 -4.39
N LEU A 154 -21.68 8.79 -3.70
CA LEU A 154 -22.57 8.75 -2.53
C LEU A 154 -22.06 9.67 -1.41
N ALA A 155 -20.76 9.67 -1.14
CA ALA A 155 -20.13 10.55 -0.15
C ALA A 155 -20.27 12.04 -0.53
N ALA A 156 -20.12 12.37 -1.81
CA ALA A 156 -20.29 13.73 -2.31
C ALA A 156 -21.77 14.18 -2.25
N ARG A 157 -22.72 13.30 -2.60
CA ARG A 157 -24.17 13.55 -2.41
C ARG A 157 -24.55 13.73 -0.95
N LEU A 158 -23.94 12.96 -0.05
CA LEU A 158 -24.10 13.11 1.40
C LEU A 158 -23.69 14.53 1.84
N LEU A 159 -22.55 15.05 1.36
CA LEU A 159 -22.11 16.41 1.64
C LEU A 159 -23.07 17.47 1.08
N GLU A 160 -23.54 17.31 -0.16
CA GLU A 160 -24.52 18.23 -0.77
C GLU A 160 -25.80 18.34 0.06
N ARG A 161 -26.38 17.19 0.44
CA ARG A 161 -27.61 17.15 1.23
C ARG A 161 -27.42 17.71 2.63
N ALA A 162 -26.31 17.37 3.29
CA ALA A 162 -25.99 17.92 4.60
C ALA A 162 -25.76 19.44 4.54
N ALA A 163 -25.13 19.93 3.46
CA ALA A 163 -24.86 21.36 3.27
C ALA A 163 -26.16 22.14 3.10
N ARG A 164 -27.13 21.57 2.39
CA ARG A 164 -28.47 22.14 2.28
C ARG A 164 -29.18 22.26 3.63
N GLU A 165 -29.23 21.17 4.40
CA GLU A 165 -29.85 21.17 5.74
C GLU A 165 -29.14 22.19 6.66
N ALA A 166 -27.81 22.25 6.62
CA ALA A 166 -27.03 23.19 7.41
C ALA A 166 -27.26 24.64 6.99
N ALA A 167 -27.31 24.95 5.69
CA ALA A 167 -27.60 26.29 5.19
C ALA A 167 -29.00 26.75 5.60
N GLN A 168 -30.00 25.87 5.52
CA GLN A 168 -31.36 26.17 6.00
C GLN A 168 -31.38 26.45 7.51
N ARG A 169 -30.77 25.58 8.32
CA ARG A 169 -30.70 25.77 9.78
C ARG A 169 -29.98 27.05 10.18
N TRP A 170 -28.91 27.39 9.46
CA TRP A 170 -28.18 28.63 9.66
C TRP A 170 -29.03 29.87 9.38
N ALA A 171 -29.78 29.88 8.26
CA ALA A 171 -30.70 30.97 7.94
C ALA A 171 -31.78 31.16 9.02
N GLU A 172 -32.12 30.09 9.73
CA GLU A 172 -33.06 30.10 10.85
C GLU A 172 -32.38 30.31 12.24
N GLY A 173 -31.07 30.56 12.28
CA GLY A 173 -30.30 30.96 13.47
C GLY A 173 -29.45 29.88 14.17
N ASP A 174 -29.29 28.68 13.60
CA ASP A 174 -28.46 27.60 14.16
C ASP A 174 -27.09 27.46 13.48
N ASP A 175 -26.09 28.13 14.06
CA ASP A 175 -24.69 28.09 13.61
C ASP A 175 -24.01 26.73 13.81
N SER A 176 -24.52 25.87 14.70
CA SER A 176 -23.86 24.61 15.04
C SER A 176 -23.84 23.62 13.87
N SER A 177 -24.85 23.70 13.00
CA SER A 177 -25.01 22.86 11.82
C SER A 177 -23.90 23.07 10.78
N VAL A 178 -23.44 24.31 10.59
CA VAL A 178 -22.38 24.67 9.62
C VAL A 178 -20.99 24.29 10.14
N ARG A 179 -20.76 24.36 11.46
CA ARG A 179 -19.47 23.98 12.09
C ARG A 179 -19.10 22.52 11.87
N VAL A 180 -20.06 21.65 11.55
CA VAL A 180 -19.78 20.25 11.19
C VAL A 180 -18.82 20.15 10.00
N PHE A 181 -18.90 21.07 9.05
CA PHE A 181 -18.03 21.15 7.87
C PHE A 181 -16.60 21.64 8.18
N GLU A 182 -16.35 22.08 9.41
CA GLU A 182 -15.02 22.50 9.89
C GLU A 182 -14.30 21.37 10.62
N THR A 183 -14.97 20.25 10.88
CA THR A 183 -14.33 19.10 11.50
C THR A 183 -13.30 18.49 10.55
N GLU A 184 -12.15 18.10 11.08
CA GLU A 184 -11.02 17.57 10.29
C GLU A 184 -11.43 16.44 9.34
N ALA A 185 -12.27 15.52 9.81
CA ALA A 185 -12.71 14.38 9.01
C ALA A 185 -13.59 14.78 7.80
N VAL A 186 -14.46 15.78 7.99
CA VAL A 186 -15.33 16.30 6.92
C VAL A 186 -14.51 17.15 5.96
N HIS A 187 -13.62 18.00 6.47
CA HIS A 187 -12.77 18.86 5.66
C HIS A 187 -11.81 18.05 4.76
N GLN A 188 -11.16 17.01 5.29
CA GLN A 188 -10.30 16.14 4.47
C GLN A 188 -11.08 15.40 3.36
N ALA A 189 -12.31 14.95 3.65
CA ALA A 189 -13.15 14.30 2.64
C ALA A 189 -13.64 15.31 1.59
N TRP A 190 -13.98 16.52 2.02
CA TRP A 190 -14.38 17.64 1.16
C TRP A 190 -13.29 17.99 0.14
N GLU A 191 -12.07 18.25 0.62
CA GLU A 191 -10.92 18.59 -0.24
C GLU A 191 -10.69 17.50 -1.29
N ARG A 192 -10.71 16.23 -0.87
CA ARG A 192 -10.51 15.08 -1.76
C ARG A 192 -11.61 14.97 -2.82
N LEU A 193 -12.87 15.07 -2.41
CA LEU A 193 -14.01 14.90 -3.31
C LEU A 193 -14.20 16.09 -4.25
N LEU A 194 -13.89 17.31 -3.79
CA LEU A 194 -13.85 18.50 -4.65
C LEU A 194 -12.69 18.43 -5.66
N ALA A 195 -11.55 17.88 -5.25
CA ALA A 195 -10.38 17.67 -6.12
C ALA A 195 -10.55 16.48 -7.08
N ASP A 196 -11.58 15.64 -6.91
CA ASP A 196 -11.86 14.49 -7.78
C ASP A 196 -12.00 14.93 -9.25
N ARG A 197 -11.49 14.13 -10.18
CA ARG A 197 -11.53 14.41 -11.61
C ARG A 197 -12.89 14.05 -12.23
N GLU A 198 -13.65 13.18 -11.58
CA GLU A 198 -14.97 12.75 -12.06
C GLU A 198 -16.03 13.80 -11.76
N SER A 199 -16.65 14.34 -12.81
CA SER A 199 -17.74 15.33 -12.70
C SER A 199 -18.92 14.83 -11.91
N LEU A 200 -19.19 13.53 -11.96
CA LEU A 200 -20.22 12.88 -11.18
C LEU A 200 -19.98 12.98 -9.66
N VAL A 201 -18.74 13.21 -9.23
CA VAL A 201 -18.34 13.35 -7.82
C VAL A 201 -18.24 14.82 -7.44
N TRP A 202 -17.32 15.57 -8.07
CA TRP A 202 -16.99 16.93 -7.63
C TRP A 202 -18.17 17.89 -7.77
N ARG A 203 -19.13 17.63 -8.68
CA ARG A 203 -20.31 18.50 -8.85
C ARG A 203 -21.12 18.62 -7.58
N HIS A 204 -21.28 17.53 -6.82
CA HIS A 204 -22.07 17.51 -5.60
C HIS A 204 -21.39 18.33 -4.49
N VAL A 205 -20.06 18.26 -4.39
CA VAL A 205 -19.28 19.08 -3.44
C VAL A 205 -19.21 20.54 -3.89
N ALA A 206 -19.12 20.80 -5.20
CA ALA A 206 -19.19 22.15 -5.74
C ALA A 206 -20.55 22.80 -5.43
N THR A 207 -21.66 22.06 -5.57
CA THR A 207 -22.99 22.50 -5.15
C THR A 207 -23.04 22.76 -3.65
N ALA A 208 -22.53 21.84 -2.82
CA ALA A 208 -22.43 22.02 -1.37
C ALA A 208 -21.68 23.32 -0.99
N ARG A 209 -20.59 23.63 -1.70
CA ARG A 209 -19.80 24.86 -1.50
C ARG A 209 -20.61 26.12 -1.78
N GLY A 210 -21.42 26.12 -2.84
CA GLY A 210 -22.30 27.23 -3.18
C GLY A 210 -23.41 27.44 -2.14
N LEU A 211 -24.04 26.36 -1.67
CA LEU A 211 -25.08 26.42 -0.64
C LEU A 211 -24.57 26.99 0.69
N LEU A 212 -23.33 26.66 1.06
CA LEU A 212 -22.71 27.14 2.30
C LEU A 212 -22.05 28.52 2.16
N ALA A 213 -22.00 29.11 0.96
CA ALA A 213 -21.26 30.36 0.72
C ALA A 213 -21.81 31.55 1.53
N ALA A 214 -23.13 31.61 1.75
CA ALA A 214 -23.77 32.65 2.56
C ALA A 214 -23.37 32.55 4.04
N ALA A 215 -23.26 31.33 4.57
CA ALA A 215 -22.87 31.07 5.96
C ALA A 215 -21.35 31.10 6.17
N ARG A 216 -20.55 30.86 5.11
CA ARG A 216 -19.08 30.77 5.15
C ARG A 216 -18.44 31.64 4.06
N PRO A 217 -18.05 32.89 4.40
CA PRO A 217 -17.40 33.80 3.45
C PRO A 217 -16.14 33.25 2.79
N THR A 218 -15.39 32.37 3.47
CA THR A 218 -14.19 31.72 2.91
C THR A 218 -14.50 30.91 1.66
N PHE A 219 -15.67 30.27 1.57
CA PHE A 219 -16.05 29.53 0.36
C PHE A 219 -16.36 30.45 -0.81
N LEU A 220 -16.93 31.63 -0.54
CA LEU A 220 -17.13 32.64 -1.58
C LEU A 220 -15.78 33.15 -2.13
N GLU A 221 -14.82 33.43 -1.25
CA GLU A 221 -13.45 33.82 -1.63
C GLU A 221 -12.76 32.73 -2.47
N GLU A 222 -12.91 31.46 -2.10
CA GLU A 222 -12.36 30.33 -2.86
C GLU A 222 -13.01 30.17 -4.24
N ILE A 223 -14.33 30.34 -4.34
CA ILE A 223 -15.06 30.30 -5.62
C ILE A 223 -14.50 31.38 -6.55
N GLU A 224 -14.38 32.62 -6.06
CA GLU A 224 -13.85 33.74 -6.83
C GLU A 224 -12.38 33.50 -7.25
N ARG A 225 -11.55 33.00 -6.32
CA ARG A 225 -10.17 32.62 -6.64
C ARG A 225 -10.09 31.55 -7.74
N HIS A 226 -11.03 30.59 -7.74
CA HIS A 226 -11.07 29.53 -8.75
C HIS A 226 -11.59 30.00 -10.12
N LEU A 227 -12.08 31.24 -10.24
CA LEU A 227 -12.42 31.88 -11.51
C LEU A 227 -11.26 32.71 -12.10
N ASP A 228 -10.07 32.67 -11.49
CA ASP A 228 -8.87 33.31 -12.03
C ASP A 228 -8.52 32.73 -13.42
N PRO A 229 -8.36 33.57 -14.47
CA PRO A 229 -7.94 33.13 -15.80
C PRO A 229 -6.58 32.40 -15.87
N ALA A 230 -5.76 32.47 -14.82
CA ALA A 230 -4.48 31.74 -14.75
C ALA A 230 -4.64 30.27 -14.33
N LEU A 231 -5.82 29.86 -13.84
CA LEU A 231 -6.10 28.48 -13.41
C LEU A 231 -6.58 27.60 -14.58
N GLY A 232 -6.80 26.31 -14.30
CA GLY A 232 -7.20 25.33 -15.29
C GLY A 232 -8.72 25.25 -15.52
N ILE A 233 -9.08 24.58 -16.62
CA ILE A 233 -10.48 24.32 -17.02
C ILE A 233 -11.28 23.62 -15.91
N THR A 234 -10.65 22.69 -15.18
CA THR A 234 -11.34 21.94 -14.12
C THR A 234 -11.71 22.85 -12.95
N GLU A 235 -10.82 23.75 -12.55
CA GLU A 235 -11.06 24.75 -11.51
C GLU A 235 -12.21 25.69 -11.90
N TRP A 236 -12.22 26.19 -13.14
CA TRP A 236 -13.28 27.05 -13.65
C TRP A 236 -14.65 26.36 -13.63
N ARG A 237 -14.73 25.11 -14.11
CA ARG A 237 -15.98 24.34 -14.10
C ARG A 237 -16.51 24.08 -12.68
N ARG A 238 -15.62 23.73 -11.73
CA ARG A 238 -16.01 23.56 -10.31
C ARG A 238 -16.53 24.86 -9.70
N ALA A 239 -15.88 25.98 -10.00
CA ALA A 239 -16.34 27.30 -9.55
C ALA A 239 -17.69 27.68 -10.17
N ALA A 240 -17.88 27.45 -11.47
CA ALA A 240 -19.14 27.70 -12.17
C ALA A 240 -20.33 26.95 -11.56
N ALA A 241 -20.15 25.67 -11.23
CA ALA A 241 -21.17 24.88 -10.53
C ALA A 241 -21.47 25.45 -9.13
N SER A 242 -20.45 25.87 -8.38
CA SER A 242 -20.65 26.52 -7.07
C SER A 242 -21.40 27.84 -7.17
N VAL A 243 -21.06 28.70 -8.15
CA VAL A 243 -21.77 29.96 -8.40
C VAL A 243 -23.25 29.68 -8.69
N ALA A 244 -23.54 28.73 -9.58
CA ALA A 244 -24.92 28.36 -9.90
C ALA A 244 -25.71 27.89 -8.66
N ALA A 245 -25.08 27.13 -7.77
CA ALA A 245 -25.70 26.66 -6.54
C ALA A 245 -25.98 27.78 -5.51
N THR A 246 -25.26 28.90 -5.56
CA THR A 246 -25.56 30.05 -4.69
C THR A 246 -26.94 30.65 -4.95
N ILE A 247 -27.53 30.44 -6.13
CA ILE A 247 -28.88 30.94 -6.45
C ILE A 247 -29.92 30.43 -5.43
N ALA A 248 -29.71 29.25 -4.85
CA ALA A 248 -30.62 28.69 -3.83
C ALA A 248 -30.61 29.44 -2.49
N VAL A 249 -29.59 30.28 -2.23
CA VAL A 249 -29.42 31.02 -0.96
C VAL A 249 -29.33 32.53 -1.15
N ASP A 250 -28.82 32.97 -2.31
CA ASP A 250 -28.75 34.37 -2.75
C ASP A 250 -29.03 34.44 -4.26
N PRO A 251 -30.33 34.48 -4.66
CA PRO A 251 -30.74 34.40 -6.06
C PRO A 251 -30.25 35.60 -6.89
N GLU A 252 -30.28 36.80 -6.32
CA GLU A 252 -29.87 38.03 -7.01
C GLU A 252 -28.38 38.01 -7.34
N TRP A 253 -27.53 37.69 -6.35
CA TRP A 253 -26.09 37.62 -6.56
C TRP A 253 -25.73 36.48 -7.51
N GLY A 254 -26.28 35.28 -7.29
CA GLY A 254 -25.99 34.08 -8.08
C GLY A 254 -26.32 34.25 -9.56
N LEU A 255 -27.50 34.79 -9.89
CA LEU A 255 -27.89 35.07 -11.28
C LEU A 255 -26.99 36.13 -11.93
N ALA A 256 -26.71 37.22 -11.21
CA ALA A 256 -25.83 38.28 -11.73
C ALA A 256 -24.43 37.73 -12.02
N ARG A 257 -23.89 36.88 -11.13
CA ARG A 257 -22.57 36.29 -11.30
C ARG A 257 -22.52 35.26 -12.44
N CYS A 258 -23.55 34.42 -12.60
CA CYS A 258 -23.67 33.53 -13.76
C CYS A 258 -23.66 34.31 -15.09
N ARG A 259 -24.38 35.44 -15.19
CA ARG A 259 -24.37 36.29 -16.40
C ARG A 259 -22.98 36.88 -16.67
N GLN A 260 -22.29 37.34 -15.62
CA GLN A 260 -20.91 37.83 -15.74
C GLN A 260 -19.94 36.74 -16.20
N LEU A 261 -20.13 35.51 -15.72
CA LEU A 261 -19.32 34.35 -16.10
C LEU A 261 -19.45 34.05 -17.60
N PHE A 262 -20.65 34.08 -18.17
CA PHE A 262 -20.84 33.88 -19.62
C PHE A 262 -20.29 35.02 -20.48
N ALA A 263 -20.13 36.22 -19.91
CA ALA A 263 -19.50 37.37 -20.56
C ALA A 263 -17.97 37.42 -20.35
N SER A 264 -17.39 36.44 -19.64
CA SER A 264 -15.98 36.46 -19.26
C SER A 264 -15.05 35.81 -20.30
N PRO A 265 -13.75 36.18 -20.32
CA PRO A 265 -12.77 35.54 -21.20
C PRO A 265 -12.58 34.04 -20.95
N ILE A 266 -12.82 33.55 -19.72
CA ILE A 266 -12.67 32.11 -19.41
C ILE A 266 -13.79 31.27 -20.07
N TYR A 267 -14.98 31.84 -20.29
CA TYR A 267 -16.05 31.17 -21.04
C TYR A 267 -15.72 31.03 -22.53
N GLU A 268 -15.06 32.03 -23.12
CA GLU A 268 -14.58 31.94 -24.50
C GLU A 268 -13.53 30.83 -24.67
N GLN A 269 -12.74 30.58 -23.63
CA GLN A 269 -11.72 29.52 -23.61
C GLN A 269 -12.30 28.12 -23.35
N ASP A 270 -13.33 28.01 -22.49
CA ASP A 270 -14.02 26.75 -22.23
C ASP A 270 -15.55 26.91 -22.18
N ARG A 271 -16.21 26.54 -23.28
CA ARG A 271 -17.69 26.54 -23.36
C ARG A 271 -18.36 25.51 -22.43
N GLY A 272 -17.59 24.52 -21.93
CA GLY A 272 -18.09 23.53 -20.98
C GLY A 272 -18.49 24.10 -19.62
N ILE A 273 -18.15 25.36 -19.33
CA ILE A 273 -18.68 26.12 -18.20
C ILE A 273 -20.22 26.16 -18.20
N ALA A 274 -20.87 26.20 -19.37
CA ALA A 274 -22.34 26.18 -19.45
C ALA A 274 -22.94 24.87 -18.90
N ALA A 275 -22.34 23.73 -19.22
CA ALA A 275 -22.71 22.44 -18.66
C ALA A 275 -22.41 22.37 -17.15
N ALA A 276 -21.30 22.96 -16.71
CA ALA A 276 -20.94 23.01 -15.30
C ALA A 276 -21.91 23.85 -14.46
N VAL A 277 -22.42 24.97 -15.00
CA VAL A 277 -23.50 25.75 -14.37
C VAL A 277 -24.73 24.88 -14.15
N LEU A 278 -25.18 24.12 -15.17
CA LEU A 278 -26.33 23.21 -15.05
C LEU A 278 -26.18 22.20 -13.91
N PHE A 279 -24.96 21.74 -13.61
CA PHE A 279 -24.72 20.82 -12.49
C PHE A 279 -25.00 21.43 -11.11
N GLY A 280 -24.89 22.75 -10.96
CA GLY A 280 -25.15 23.45 -9.69
C GLY A 280 -26.61 23.86 -9.49
N LEU A 281 -27.43 23.82 -10.54
CA LEU A 281 -28.82 24.27 -10.50
C LEU A 281 -29.86 23.37 -9.82
N PRO A 282 -29.66 22.05 -9.57
CA PRO A 282 -30.73 21.22 -9.01
C PRO A 282 -31.38 21.81 -7.74
N ARG A 283 -30.58 22.29 -6.78
CA ARG A 283 -31.10 22.87 -5.53
C ARG A 283 -31.69 24.27 -5.69
N ALA A 284 -31.16 25.04 -6.63
CA ALA A 284 -31.74 26.32 -7.02
C ALA A 284 -33.10 26.11 -7.71
N ALA A 285 -33.27 25.07 -8.52
CA ALA A 285 -34.52 24.79 -9.21
C ALA A 285 -35.66 24.42 -8.25
N GLU A 286 -35.32 23.82 -7.10
CA GLU A 286 -36.28 23.47 -6.05
C GLU A 286 -36.76 24.69 -5.24
N SER A 287 -35.85 25.63 -4.96
CA SER A 287 -36.12 26.80 -4.11
C SER A 287 -36.57 28.01 -4.91
N GLU A 288 -35.98 28.21 -6.09
CA GLU A 288 -36.12 29.38 -6.96
C GLU A 288 -36.33 28.97 -8.44
N PRO A 289 -37.43 28.25 -8.76
CA PRO A 289 -37.65 27.68 -10.09
C PRO A 289 -37.68 28.74 -11.20
N GLU A 290 -38.29 29.91 -10.95
CA GLU A 290 -38.41 30.99 -11.94
C GLU A 290 -37.04 31.56 -12.34
N ALA A 291 -36.16 31.80 -11.36
CA ALA A 291 -34.79 32.26 -11.59
C ALA A 291 -34.00 31.25 -12.44
N VAL A 292 -34.17 29.96 -12.17
CA VAL A 292 -33.50 28.91 -12.91
C VAL A 292 -34.05 28.79 -14.34
N GLU A 293 -35.38 28.90 -14.55
CA GLU A 293 -35.95 28.88 -15.91
C GLU A 293 -35.42 30.02 -16.78
N GLU A 294 -35.28 31.24 -16.23
CA GLU A 294 -34.67 32.37 -16.94
C GLU A 294 -33.23 32.04 -17.39
N LEU A 295 -32.45 31.42 -16.51
CA LEU A 295 -31.08 31.01 -16.80
C LEU A 295 -31.02 29.87 -17.83
N LEU A 296 -31.95 28.92 -17.78
CA LEU A 296 -32.08 27.85 -18.77
C LEU A 296 -32.33 28.41 -20.17
N GLU A 297 -33.11 29.49 -20.30
CA GLU A 297 -33.28 30.14 -21.60
C GLU A 297 -31.97 30.61 -22.20
N GLN A 298 -31.09 31.19 -21.37
CA GLN A 298 -29.78 31.67 -21.81
C GLN A 298 -28.87 30.50 -22.17
N LEU A 299 -28.82 29.46 -21.32
CA LEU A 299 -28.00 28.27 -21.52
C LEU A 299 -28.37 27.51 -22.81
N VAL A 300 -29.66 27.31 -23.08
CA VAL A 300 -30.12 26.64 -24.30
C VAL A 300 -29.85 27.48 -25.55
N ARG A 301 -29.83 28.82 -25.47
CA ARG A 301 -29.41 29.67 -26.59
C ARG A 301 -27.93 29.48 -26.95
N LEU A 302 -27.07 29.22 -25.96
CA LEU A 302 -25.65 28.89 -26.19
C LEU A 302 -25.50 27.55 -26.93
N GLY A 303 -26.37 26.58 -26.62
CA GLY A 303 -26.47 25.29 -27.30
C GLY A 303 -25.26 24.36 -27.10
N GLY A 304 -25.29 23.21 -27.78
CA GLY A 304 -24.22 22.19 -27.72
C GLY A 304 -24.67 20.88 -27.06
N LEU A 305 -23.93 19.80 -27.34
CA LEU A 305 -24.24 18.46 -26.83
C LEU A 305 -24.11 18.40 -25.30
N ASP A 306 -23.07 19.01 -24.73
CA ASP A 306 -22.83 19.00 -23.27
C ASP A 306 -23.95 19.71 -22.48
N VAL A 307 -24.49 20.80 -23.04
CA VAL A 307 -25.62 21.55 -22.46
C VAL A 307 -26.88 20.70 -22.53
N ALA A 308 -27.16 20.05 -23.66
CA ALA A 308 -28.31 19.18 -23.80
C ALA A 308 -28.25 17.96 -22.86
N GLU A 309 -27.08 17.32 -22.74
CA GLU A 309 -26.88 16.20 -21.82
C GLU A 309 -27.06 16.62 -20.36
N SER A 310 -26.49 17.77 -19.98
CA SER A 310 -26.63 18.30 -18.61
C SER A 310 -28.07 18.75 -18.32
N LEU A 311 -28.81 19.23 -19.32
CA LEU A 311 -30.23 19.56 -19.20
C LEU A 311 -31.10 18.32 -18.98
N VAL A 312 -30.84 17.22 -19.70
CA VAL A 312 -31.50 15.92 -19.46
C VAL A 312 -31.26 15.49 -18.01
N ALA A 313 -30.01 15.58 -17.54
CA ALA A 313 -29.67 15.23 -16.16
C ALA A 313 -30.40 16.11 -15.12
N LEU A 314 -30.47 17.43 -15.33
CA LEU A 314 -31.20 18.35 -14.46
C LEU A 314 -32.70 18.03 -14.40
N ARG A 315 -33.33 17.75 -15.55
CA ARG A 315 -34.77 17.41 -15.60
C ARG A 315 -35.08 16.11 -14.86
N ARG A 316 -34.15 15.13 -14.89
CA ARG A 316 -34.28 13.87 -14.14
C ARG A 316 -34.25 14.05 -12.61
N GLU A 317 -33.75 15.17 -12.10
CA GLU A 317 -33.84 15.49 -10.67
C GLU A 317 -35.26 15.88 -10.24
N ARG A 318 -36.21 16.09 -11.17
CA ARG A 318 -37.65 16.36 -10.92
C ARG A 318 -37.95 17.51 -9.92
N PRO A 319 -37.41 18.72 -10.13
CA PRO A 319 -37.67 19.85 -9.24
C PRO A 319 -39.13 20.31 -9.21
N GLY A 320 -39.91 20.04 -10.27
CA GLY A 320 -41.35 20.34 -10.33
C GLY A 320 -41.99 19.89 -11.65
N ASP A 321 -43.32 19.80 -11.67
CA ASP A 321 -44.08 19.42 -12.87
C ASP A 321 -43.91 20.46 -13.99
N GLY A 322 -43.56 20.00 -15.19
CA GLY A 322 -43.37 20.87 -16.37
C GLY A 322 -42.09 21.72 -16.37
N PHE A 323 -41.25 21.63 -15.32
CA PHE A 323 -40.00 22.39 -15.23
C PHE A 323 -39.06 22.09 -16.41
N GLY A 324 -38.56 23.15 -17.04
CA GLY A 324 -37.60 23.04 -18.14
C GLY A 324 -38.18 22.47 -19.44
N ASP A 325 -39.51 22.34 -19.56
CA ASP A 325 -40.17 21.83 -20.77
C ASP A 325 -39.88 22.69 -22.01
N TRP A 326 -39.91 24.02 -21.85
CA TRP A 326 -39.56 24.94 -22.92
C TRP A 326 -38.10 24.74 -23.36
N ALA A 327 -37.20 24.67 -22.38
CA ALA A 327 -35.77 24.50 -22.59
C ALA A 327 -35.47 23.19 -23.33
N ALA A 328 -36.13 22.10 -22.94
CA ALA A 328 -36.01 20.80 -23.59
C ALA A 328 -36.56 20.79 -25.01
N ARG A 329 -37.75 21.34 -25.25
CA ARG A 329 -38.31 21.47 -26.62
C ARG A 329 -37.38 22.28 -27.53
N ARG A 330 -36.80 23.36 -27.01
CA ARG A 330 -35.86 24.21 -27.74
C ARG A 330 -34.54 23.50 -28.04
N ALA A 331 -33.94 22.83 -27.04
CA ALA A 331 -32.72 22.05 -27.21
C ALA A 331 -32.92 20.88 -28.19
N HIS A 332 -34.05 20.18 -28.09
CA HIS A 332 -34.45 19.13 -29.03
C HIS A 332 -34.51 19.63 -30.48
N ALA A 333 -35.15 20.79 -30.71
CA ALA A 333 -35.22 21.40 -32.04
C ALA A 333 -33.83 21.79 -32.58
N GLN A 334 -32.97 22.37 -31.74
CA GLN A 334 -31.60 22.75 -32.10
C GLN A 334 -30.75 21.52 -32.45
N LEU A 335 -30.84 20.44 -31.68
CA LEU A 335 -30.11 19.20 -31.94
C LEU A 335 -30.54 18.55 -33.25
N ARG A 336 -31.86 18.47 -33.51
CA ARG A 336 -32.36 17.95 -34.80
C ARG A 336 -31.86 18.77 -35.98
N GLU A 337 -31.88 20.10 -35.87
CA GLU A 337 -31.32 20.98 -36.90
C GLU A 337 -29.82 20.75 -37.09
N ALA A 338 -29.07 20.67 -35.98
CA ALA A 338 -27.62 20.42 -36.01
C ALA A 338 -27.30 19.08 -36.66
N MET A 339 -28.06 18.01 -36.36
CA MET A 339 -27.91 16.69 -36.94
C MET A 339 -28.08 16.69 -38.47
N THR A 340 -29.03 17.45 -39.03
CA THR A 340 -29.18 17.54 -40.51
C THR A 340 -27.97 18.18 -41.19
N LYS A 341 -27.22 19.02 -40.46
CA LYS A 341 -26.01 19.69 -40.92
C LYS A 341 -24.74 18.88 -40.59
N MET A 342 -24.85 17.85 -39.76
CA MET A 342 -23.73 17.08 -39.23
C MET A 342 -23.25 16.05 -40.25
N ARG A 343 -22.27 16.42 -41.07
CA ARG A 343 -21.50 15.45 -41.90
C ARG A 343 -20.31 14.93 -41.11
N SER A 344 -20.56 14.18 -40.02
CA SER A 344 -19.50 13.68 -39.15
C SER A 344 -18.88 12.39 -39.69
N LYS A 345 -17.54 12.28 -39.63
CA LYS A 345 -16.82 11.00 -39.77
C LYS A 345 -16.79 10.18 -38.46
N ASP A 346 -17.36 10.73 -37.39
CA ASP A 346 -17.46 10.15 -36.07
C ASP A 346 -18.92 9.81 -35.74
N ASP A 347 -19.31 8.56 -35.99
CA ASP A 347 -20.65 8.04 -35.72
C ASP A 347 -21.06 8.14 -34.25
N GLY A 348 -20.10 8.23 -33.32
CA GLY A 348 -20.40 8.37 -31.90
C GLY A 348 -21.05 9.71 -31.56
N GLN A 349 -20.70 10.79 -32.27
CA GLN A 349 -21.35 12.09 -32.09
C GLN A 349 -22.80 12.07 -32.58
N THR A 350 -23.04 11.41 -33.71
CA THR A 350 -24.39 11.20 -34.25
C THR A 350 -25.23 10.37 -33.27
N ALA A 351 -24.69 9.26 -32.78
CA ALA A 351 -25.37 8.39 -31.82
C ALA A 351 -25.70 9.12 -30.51
N LEU A 352 -24.79 9.97 -30.01
CA LEU A 352 -25.05 10.80 -28.83
C LEU A 352 -26.15 11.83 -29.09
N ALA A 353 -26.09 12.53 -30.22
CA ALA A 353 -27.11 13.53 -30.57
C ALA A 353 -28.51 12.89 -30.70
N GLU A 354 -28.60 11.72 -31.33
CA GLU A 354 -29.86 10.98 -31.44
C GLU A 354 -30.38 10.53 -30.06
N ALA A 355 -29.52 9.96 -29.21
CA ALA A 355 -29.92 9.55 -27.87
C ALA A 355 -30.40 10.73 -27.03
N LEU A 356 -29.75 11.91 -27.13
CA LEU A 356 -30.18 13.12 -26.43
C LEU A 356 -31.51 13.67 -26.97
N VAL A 357 -31.76 13.56 -28.28
CA VAL A 357 -33.05 13.92 -28.87
C VAL A 357 -34.16 13.05 -28.27
N ASP A 358 -33.94 11.73 -28.20
CA ASP A 358 -34.89 10.78 -27.62
C ASP A 358 -35.10 11.07 -26.11
N GLU A 359 -34.05 11.37 -25.35
CA GLU A 359 -34.15 11.64 -23.90
C GLU A 359 -34.74 13.02 -23.53
N LEU A 360 -34.60 14.04 -24.39
CA LEU A 360 -35.15 15.38 -24.12
C LEU A 360 -36.68 15.39 -24.20
N LEU A 361 -37.26 14.55 -25.07
CA LEU A 361 -38.69 14.35 -25.25
C LEU A 361 -38.97 12.83 -25.30
N PRO A 362 -38.96 12.15 -24.14
CA PRO A 362 -39.04 10.70 -24.07
C PRO A 362 -40.39 10.16 -24.56
N ASP A 363 -40.36 9.02 -25.25
CA ASP A 363 -41.55 8.25 -25.62
C ASP A 363 -41.95 7.33 -24.45
N PRO A 364 -43.15 7.51 -23.85
CA PRO A 364 -43.59 6.67 -22.74
C PRO A 364 -43.79 5.18 -23.11
N GLU A 365 -43.94 4.84 -24.39
CA GLU A 365 -44.13 3.45 -24.83
C GLU A 365 -42.81 2.66 -24.94
N GLU A 366 -41.66 3.34 -25.02
CA GLU A 366 -40.33 2.72 -25.12
C GLU A 366 -39.42 3.21 -23.98
N PRO A 367 -39.64 2.76 -22.73
CA PRO A 367 -38.88 3.23 -21.58
C PRO A 367 -37.40 2.82 -21.67
N THR A 368 -36.51 3.76 -21.34
CA THR A 368 -35.08 3.48 -21.21
C THR A 368 -34.80 2.65 -19.96
N LEU A 369 -33.58 2.08 -19.88
CA LEU A 369 -33.13 1.39 -18.66
C LEU A 369 -33.19 2.31 -17.42
N ARG A 370 -32.94 3.61 -17.62
CA ARG A 370 -33.02 4.58 -16.53
C ARG A 370 -34.46 4.80 -16.05
N ASP A 371 -35.42 4.85 -16.97
CA ASP A 371 -36.85 5.01 -16.62
C ASP A 371 -37.38 3.81 -15.84
N LEU A 372 -36.87 2.61 -16.12
CA LEU A 372 -37.16 1.40 -15.34
C LEU A 372 -36.63 1.50 -13.90
N ILE A 373 -35.41 2.01 -13.71
CA ILE A 373 -34.84 2.23 -12.37
C ILE A 373 -35.60 3.33 -11.62
N ASP A 374 -35.97 4.42 -12.31
CA ASP A 374 -36.71 5.51 -11.71
C ASP A 374 -38.11 5.04 -11.26
N ARG A 375 -38.78 4.14 -12.00
CA ARG A 375 -40.02 3.47 -11.55
C ARG A 375 -39.81 2.66 -10.26
N ALA A 376 -38.72 1.91 -10.17
CA ALA A 376 -38.39 1.15 -8.97
C ALA A 376 -38.08 2.07 -7.76
N LEU A 377 -37.48 3.24 -8.00
CA LEU A 377 -37.31 4.28 -6.97
C LEU A 377 -38.66 4.87 -6.54
N ASP A 378 -39.57 5.13 -7.47
CA ASP A 378 -40.92 5.62 -7.16
C ASP A 378 -41.71 4.59 -6.32
N ALA A 379 -41.55 3.29 -6.62
CA ALA A 379 -42.07 2.21 -5.78
C ALA A 379 -41.39 2.16 -4.40
N PHE A 380 -40.08 2.40 -4.30
CA PHE A 380 -39.37 2.49 -3.01
C PHE A 380 -39.91 3.61 -2.12
N VAL A 381 -40.25 4.76 -2.71
CA VAL A 381 -40.83 5.91 -2.01
C VAL A 381 -42.26 5.62 -1.55
N SER A 382 -43.11 5.12 -2.45
CA SER A 382 -44.57 5.08 -2.25
C SER A 382 -45.12 3.74 -1.73
N GLN A 383 -44.51 2.62 -2.11
CA GLN A 383 -45.01 1.26 -1.86
C GLN A 383 -44.10 0.48 -0.89
N GLY A 384 -42.81 0.82 -0.87
CA GLY A 384 -41.82 0.26 0.04
C GLY A 384 -40.82 -0.68 -0.64
N ALA A 385 -40.01 -1.35 0.18
CA ALA A 385 -38.80 -2.05 -0.27
C ALA A 385 -39.07 -3.32 -1.12
N ARG A 386 -40.23 -3.97 -0.94
CA ARG A 386 -40.53 -5.23 -1.63
C ARG A 386 -40.94 -4.99 -3.08
N GLU A 387 -41.83 -4.04 -3.29
CA GLU A 387 -42.34 -3.62 -4.61
C GLU A 387 -41.20 -3.00 -5.42
N ALA A 388 -40.37 -2.15 -4.79
CA ALA A 388 -39.16 -1.61 -5.40
C ALA A 388 -38.19 -2.70 -5.91
N ALA A 389 -38.02 -3.77 -5.14
CA ALA A 389 -37.15 -4.88 -5.54
C ALA A 389 -37.74 -5.72 -6.68
N PHE A 390 -39.07 -5.78 -6.82
CA PHE A 390 -39.73 -6.43 -7.95
C PHE A 390 -39.50 -5.62 -9.24
N ASP A 391 -39.75 -4.31 -9.21
CA ASP A 391 -39.52 -3.43 -10.36
C ASP A 391 -38.03 -3.39 -10.76
N ALA A 392 -37.12 -3.50 -9.78
CA ALA A 392 -35.69 -3.62 -10.05
C ALA A 392 -35.31 -4.89 -10.83
N GLN A 393 -36.05 -6.00 -10.71
CA GLN A 393 -35.80 -7.19 -11.53
C GLN A 393 -36.14 -6.93 -13.00
N VAL A 394 -37.19 -6.16 -13.28
CA VAL A 394 -37.54 -5.76 -14.65
C VAL A 394 -36.43 -4.90 -15.26
N ALA A 395 -35.84 -3.99 -14.47
CA ALA A 395 -34.67 -3.21 -14.90
C ALA A 395 -33.45 -4.10 -15.17
N LEU A 396 -33.20 -5.12 -14.33
CA LEU A 396 -32.11 -6.08 -14.53
C LEU A 396 -32.27 -6.89 -15.83
N GLU A 397 -33.48 -7.39 -16.12
CA GLU A 397 -33.78 -8.08 -17.39
C GLU A 397 -33.55 -7.17 -18.60
N ALA A 398 -33.95 -5.90 -18.53
CA ALA A 398 -33.68 -4.93 -19.58
C ALA A 398 -32.17 -4.66 -19.76
N ALA A 399 -31.40 -4.61 -18.68
CA ALA A 399 -29.94 -4.48 -18.74
C ALA A 399 -29.30 -5.70 -19.43
N GLU A 400 -29.77 -6.92 -19.15
CA GLU A 400 -29.30 -8.13 -19.82
C GLU A 400 -29.57 -8.08 -21.34
N GLN A 401 -30.73 -7.56 -21.75
CA GLN A 401 -31.05 -7.36 -23.15
C GLN A 401 -30.11 -6.34 -23.81
N ARG A 402 -29.73 -5.25 -23.12
CA ARG A 402 -28.77 -4.27 -23.66
C ARG A 402 -27.38 -4.86 -23.83
N VAL A 403 -26.92 -5.71 -22.91
CA VAL A 403 -25.65 -6.44 -23.09
C VAL A 403 -25.75 -7.41 -24.27
N ALA A 404 -26.87 -8.11 -24.45
CA ALA A 404 -27.07 -8.98 -25.62
C ALA A 404 -27.02 -8.19 -26.94
N VAL A 405 -27.54 -6.95 -26.99
CA VAL A 405 -27.40 -6.05 -28.16
C VAL A 405 -25.94 -5.73 -28.44
N LEU A 406 -25.12 -5.47 -27.41
CA LEU A 406 -23.68 -5.23 -27.58
C LEU A 406 -22.96 -6.44 -28.19
N GLU A 407 -23.26 -7.63 -27.69
CA GLU A 407 -22.66 -8.89 -28.18
C GLU A 407 -23.05 -9.20 -29.63
N GLN A 408 -24.26 -8.82 -30.05
CA GLN A 408 -24.72 -8.96 -31.44
C GLN A 408 -24.05 -7.95 -32.40
N CYS A 409 -23.55 -6.82 -31.90
CA CYS A 409 -22.84 -5.81 -32.70
C CYS A 409 -21.37 -6.22 -32.93
N ALA A 410 -21.17 -7.28 -33.71
CA ALA A 410 -19.86 -7.87 -33.96
C ALA A 410 -19.02 -7.07 -34.97
N ASP A 411 -19.64 -6.57 -36.04
CA ASP A 411 -18.93 -5.92 -37.15
C ASP A 411 -18.64 -4.44 -36.88
N GLU A 412 -17.37 -4.12 -36.65
CA GLU A 412 -16.92 -2.74 -36.44
C GLU A 412 -16.90 -1.91 -37.73
N GLY A 413 -17.03 -2.52 -38.91
CA GLY A 413 -17.14 -1.84 -40.20
C GLY A 413 -18.51 -1.23 -40.47
N ASP A 414 -19.57 -1.78 -39.86
CA ASP A 414 -20.97 -1.35 -40.05
C ASP A 414 -21.34 -0.13 -39.16
N PRO A 415 -21.63 1.06 -39.73
CA PRO A 415 -22.05 2.23 -38.97
C PRO A 415 -23.31 2.01 -38.13
N ALA A 416 -24.26 1.21 -38.61
CA ALA A 416 -25.51 0.96 -37.90
C ALA A 416 -25.30 0.09 -36.65
N GLN A 417 -24.37 -0.86 -36.71
CA GLN A 417 -23.96 -1.63 -35.53
C GLN A 417 -23.18 -0.78 -34.53
N ARG A 418 -22.26 0.09 -35.00
CA ARG A 418 -21.54 1.03 -34.11
C ARG A 418 -22.49 1.95 -33.35
N LEU A 419 -23.51 2.48 -34.03
CA LEU A 419 -24.50 3.36 -33.43
C LEU A 419 -25.36 2.64 -32.38
N ARG A 420 -25.85 1.43 -32.69
CA ARG A 420 -26.59 0.60 -31.73
C ARG A 420 -25.73 0.24 -30.51
N ALA A 421 -24.47 -0.13 -30.73
CA ALA A 421 -23.53 -0.41 -29.65
C ALA A 421 -23.27 0.81 -28.77
N PHE A 422 -23.14 2.00 -29.36
CA PHE A 422 -22.97 3.24 -28.61
C PHE A 422 -24.16 3.50 -27.67
N ARG A 423 -25.40 3.43 -28.21
CA ARG A 423 -26.62 3.68 -27.44
C ARG A 423 -26.78 2.68 -26.29
N ALA A 424 -26.65 1.38 -26.58
CA ALA A 424 -26.75 0.34 -25.56
C ALA A 424 -25.68 0.49 -24.46
N LEU A 425 -24.44 0.82 -24.84
CA LEU A 425 -23.37 1.04 -23.87
C LEU A 425 -23.64 2.29 -23.01
N ARG A 426 -24.13 3.39 -23.61
CA ARG A 426 -24.48 4.60 -22.86
C ARG A 426 -25.62 4.35 -21.87
N GLU A 427 -26.66 3.62 -22.27
CA GLU A 427 -27.75 3.24 -21.35
C GLU A 427 -27.22 2.44 -20.15
N LEU A 428 -26.38 1.44 -20.40
CA LEU A 428 -25.74 0.65 -19.34
C LEU A 428 -24.85 1.53 -18.45
N ASP A 429 -24.04 2.40 -19.04
CA ASP A 429 -23.15 3.30 -18.30
C ASP A 429 -23.92 4.18 -17.31
N LEU A 430 -24.92 4.93 -17.81
CA LEU A 430 -25.73 5.85 -17.00
C LEU A 430 -26.60 5.16 -15.94
N ALA A 431 -27.16 4.01 -16.28
CA ALA A 431 -28.13 3.34 -15.42
C ALA A 431 -27.46 2.43 -14.38
N LEU A 432 -26.32 1.83 -14.74
CA LEU A 432 -25.73 0.73 -13.99
C LEU A 432 -24.30 0.99 -13.50
N LEU A 433 -23.45 1.66 -14.28
CA LEU A 433 -22.02 1.82 -13.92
C LEU A 433 -21.75 3.12 -13.15
N GLU A 434 -22.47 4.19 -13.47
CA GLU A 434 -22.33 5.47 -12.77
C GLU A 434 -22.98 5.49 -11.38
N SER A 435 -23.84 4.51 -11.06
CA SER A 435 -24.64 4.48 -9.83
C SER A 435 -24.92 3.07 -9.32
N ASP A 436 -24.83 2.88 -7.99
CA ASP A 436 -25.17 1.61 -7.32
C ASP A 436 -26.69 1.41 -7.12
N THR A 437 -27.53 2.27 -7.71
CA THR A 437 -28.98 2.31 -7.44
C THR A 437 -29.64 0.95 -7.70
N LEU A 438 -29.37 0.32 -8.84
CA LEU A 438 -29.96 -0.99 -9.16
C LEU A 438 -29.50 -2.08 -8.18
N ALA A 439 -28.20 -2.14 -7.89
CA ALA A 439 -27.64 -3.09 -6.92
C ALA A 439 -28.26 -2.90 -5.52
N ASN A 440 -28.43 -1.65 -5.07
CA ASN A 440 -29.07 -1.32 -3.80
C ASN A 440 -30.55 -1.72 -3.79
N LEU A 441 -31.29 -1.50 -4.88
CA LEU A 441 -32.70 -1.92 -5.01
C LEU A 441 -32.84 -3.45 -4.96
N LEU A 442 -31.98 -4.19 -5.67
CA LEU A 442 -31.99 -5.66 -5.65
C LEU A 442 -31.63 -6.22 -4.27
N THR A 443 -30.75 -5.52 -3.53
CA THR A 443 -30.38 -5.88 -2.14
C THR A 443 -31.57 -5.79 -1.18
N LEU A 444 -32.59 -4.96 -1.47
CA LEU A 444 -33.76 -4.81 -0.61
C LEU A 444 -34.59 -6.11 -0.46
N ALA A 445 -34.54 -7.01 -1.44
CA ALA A 445 -35.26 -8.28 -1.42
C ALA A 445 -34.57 -9.38 -0.61
N ALA A 446 -33.32 -9.18 -0.18
CA ALA A 446 -32.55 -10.20 0.53
C ALA A 446 -33.18 -10.53 1.90
N ARG A 447 -33.41 -11.82 2.17
CA ARG A 447 -33.88 -12.32 3.48
C ARG A 447 -32.68 -12.54 4.42
N GLY A 448 -32.01 -11.48 4.87
CA GLY A 448 -30.89 -11.59 5.81
C GLY A 448 -29.76 -10.59 5.53
N ASP A 449 -28.56 -10.87 6.06
CA ASP A 449 -27.34 -10.07 5.87
C ASP A 449 -26.44 -10.57 4.71
N GLU A 450 -26.81 -11.67 4.03
CA GLU A 450 -26.09 -12.15 2.83
C GLU A 450 -26.63 -11.48 1.55
N PRO A 451 -25.77 -11.03 0.62
CA PRO A 451 -26.19 -10.56 -0.70
C PRO A 451 -27.01 -11.65 -1.38
N GLY A 452 -28.29 -11.37 -1.67
CA GLY A 452 -29.22 -12.38 -2.15
C GLY A 452 -28.89 -12.88 -3.56
N ASP A 453 -29.45 -14.06 -3.92
CA ASP A 453 -29.43 -14.65 -5.27
C ASP A 453 -29.77 -13.66 -6.40
N LEU A 454 -30.49 -12.57 -6.09
CA LEU A 454 -30.94 -11.55 -7.03
C LEU A 454 -29.85 -10.56 -7.49
N VAL A 455 -28.74 -10.43 -6.75
CA VAL A 455 -27.61 -9.58 -7.17
C VAL A 455 -26.64 -10.36 -8.06
N ARG A 456 -26.59 -11.70 -7.95
CA ARG A 456 -25.66 -12.56 -8.70
C ARG A 456 -25.74 -12.40 -10.23
N PRO A 457 -26.92 -12.30 -10.89
CA PRO A 457 -26.99 -12.08 -12.33
C PRO A 457 -26.32 -10.77 -12.77
N LEU A 458 -26.27 -9.77 -11.89
CA LEU A 458 -25.56 -8.51 -12.15
C LEU A 458 -24.04 -8.71 -12.26
N GLY A 459 -23.46 -9.57 -11.42
CA GLY A 459 -22.06 -9.99 -11.54
C GLY A 459 -21.77 -10.72 -12.85
N ASP A 460 -22.67 -11.59 -13.31
CA ASP A 460 -22.55 -12.29 -14.60
C ASP A 460 -22.66 -11.31 -15.79
N LEU A 461 -23.53 -10.29 -15.68
CA LEU A 461 -23.64 -9.21 -16.65
C LEU A 461 -22.33 -8.40 -16.72
N PHE A 462 -21.74 -8.02 -15.58
CA PHE A 462 -20.45 -7.34 -15.52
C PHE A 462 -19.31 -8.15 -16.12
N GLN A 463 -19.32 -9.47 -15.95
CA GLN A 463 -18.36 -10.36 -16.63
C GLN A 463 -18.48 -10.29 -18.14
N ARG A 464 -19.70 -10.39 -18.68
CA ARG A 464 -19.96 -10.33 -20.13
C ARG A 464 -19.53 -8.98 -20.71
N LEU A 465 -19.88 -7.88 -20.01
CA LEU A 465 -19.49 -6.53 -20.41
C LEU A 465 -17.97 -6.33 -20.39
N THR A 466 -17.29 -6.84 -19.35
CA THR A 466 -15.82 -6.82 -19.25
C THR A 466 -15.19 -7.52 -20.46
N ASN A 467 -15.66 -8.73 -20.79
CA ASN A 467 -15.16 -9.49 -21.93
C ASN A 467 -15.36 -8.73 -23.24
N TRP A 468 -16.54 -8.15 -23.46
CA TRP A 468 -16.82 -7.37 -24.65
C TRP A 468 -15.91 -6.14 -24.78
N LEU A 469 -15.77 -5.36 -23.70
CA LEU A 469 -14.91 -4.16 -23.69
C LEU A 469 -13.44 -4.49 -23.92
N VAL A 470 -12.93 -5.54 -23.25
CA VAL A 470 -11.55 -6.02 -23.43
C VAL A 470 -11.29 -6.46 -24.86
N ILE A 471 -12.22 -7.19 -25.48
CA ILE A 471 -12.10 -7.60 -26.89
C ILE A 471 -12.06 -6.38 -27.82
N LYS A 472 -12.92 -5.38 -27.57
CA LYS A 472 -13.06 -4.20 -28.45
C LYS A 472 -11.93 -3.18 -28.28
N GLU A 473 -11.40 -2.99 -27.08
CA GLU A 473 -10.33 -2.00 -26.82
C GLU A 473 -8.94 -2.63 -26.64
N GLY A 474 -8.82 -3.97 -26.62
CA GLY A 474 -7.55 -4.65 -26.36
C GLY A 474 -6.49 -4.55 -27.45
N ASN A 475 -6.86 -4.32 -28.71
CA ASN A 475 -5.91 -4.22 -29.82
C ASN A 475 -5.27 -2.83 -29.89
N PRO A 476 -3.92 -2.68 -29.84
CA PRO A 476 -3.27 -1.37 -29.79
C PRO A 476 -3.56 -0.48 -31.02
N ILE A 477 -3.60 0.84 -30.80
CA ILE A 477 -3.62 1.82 -31.90
C ILE A 477 -2.21 1.95 -32.46
N THR A 478 -2.00 1.42 -33.66
CA THR A 478 -0.68 1.35 -34.30
C THR A 478 -0.32 2.56 -35.16
N LYS A 479 -1.27 3.47 -35.42
CA LYS A 479 -1.05 4.67 -36.25
C LYS A 479 -1.04 5.93 -35.39
N ASP A 480 0.00 6.75 -35.54
CA ASP A 480 0.04 8.09 -34.96
C ASP A 480 -1.09 8.96 -35.55
N GLY A 481 -1.73 9.76 -34.69
CA GLY A 481 -2.71 10.75 -35.11
C GLY A 481 -4.19 10.32 -34.99
N ALA A 482 -4.95 10.46 -36.09
CA ALA A 482 -6.42 10.43 -36.07
C ALA A 482 -6.99 9.06 -35.70
N VAL A 483 -7.86 9.03 -34.68
CA VAL A 483 -8.56 7.83 -34.23
C VAL A 483 -9.91 7.72 -34.93
N SER A 484 -10.20 6.57 -35.53
CA SER A 484 -11.52 6.28 -36.11
C SER A 484 -12.58 6.21 -35.00
N HIS A 485 -13.73 6.86 -35.23
CA HIS A 485 -14.87 6.87 -34.30
C HIS A 485 -14.46 7.27 -32.86
N PHE A 486 -13.77 8.40 -32.74
CA PHE A 486 -13.18 8.88 -31.50
C PHE A 486 -14.18 8.89 -30.33
N THR A 487 -15.40 9.40 -30.54
CA THR A 487 -16.42 9.52 -29.49
C THR A 487 -16.89 8.14 -28.99
N LEU A 488 -17.03 7.15 -29.88
CA LEU A 488 -17.38 5.78 -29.49
C LEU A 488 -16.28 5.13 -28.66
N ARG A 489 -15.02 5.28 -29.08
CA ARG A 489 -13.88 4.72 -28.35
C ARG A 489 -13.66 5.39 -27.01
N LEU A 490 -13.84 6.70 -26.94
CA LEU A 490 -13.81 7.43 -25.67
C LEU A 490 -14.89 6.89 -24.72
N ARG A 491 -16.12 6.69 -25.20
CA ARG A 491 -17.21 6.09 -24.40
C ARG A 491 -16.85 4.70 -23.91
N ARG A 492 -16.30 3.82 -24.75
CA ARG A 492 -15.86 2.47 -24.33
C ARG A 492 -14.82 2.51 -23.21
N LEU A 493 -13.81 3.38 -23.32
CA LEU A 493 -12.79 3.56 -22.28
C LEU A 493 -13.40 4.11 -20.98
N GLN A 494 -14.33 5.07 -21.07
CA GLN A 494 -15.06 5.58 -19.90
C GLN A 494 -15.92 4.52 -19.23
N SER A 495 -16.69 3.74 -20.00
CA SER A 495 -17.52 2.65 -19.45
C SER A 495 -16.66 1.53 -18.86
N MET A 496 -15.49 1.24 -19.45
CA MET A 496 -14.53 0.29 -18.87
C MET A 496 -13.99 0.78 -17.52
N LEU A 497 -13.71 2.09 -17.40
CA LEU A 497 -13.32 2.71 -16.14
C LEU A 497 -14.44 2.61 -15.10
N HIS A 498 -15.66 3.02 -15.46
CA HIS A 498 -16.80 2.96 -14.54
C HIS A 498 -17.11 1.52 -14.11
N LEU A 499 -16.97 0.54 -15.02
CA LEU A 499 -17.17 -0.88 -14.72
C LEU A 499 -16.19 -1.39 -13.66
N VAL A 500 -14.90 -1.03 -13.75
CA VAL A 500 -13.90 -1.42 -12.74
C VAL A 500 -14.26 -0.87 -11.35
N ASP A 501 -14.82 0.33 -11.29
CA ASP A 501 -15.23 0.94 -10.03
C ASP A 501 -16.58 0.42 -9.51
N ALA A 502 -17.54 0.11 -10.39
CA ALA A 502 -18.87 -0.37 -10.02
C ALA A 502 -18.90 -1.86 -9.64
N ASP A 503 -18.11 -2.68 -10.34
CA ASP A 503 -17.92 -4.09 -10.01
C ASP A 503 -17.21 -4.19 -8.65
N GLY A 504 -17.60 -5.12 -7.78
CA GLY A 504 -17.03 -5.21 -6.44
C GLY A 504 -17.70 -6.29 -5.60
N THR A 505 -17.19 -6.52 -4.39
CA THR A 505 -17.65 -7.62 -3.51
C THR A 505 -19.12 -7.54 -3.10
N ARG A 506 -19.76 -6.37 -3.26
CA ARG A 506 -21.20 -6.21 -3.06
C ARG A 506 -22.04 -6.78 -4.19
N VAL A 507 -21.48 -6.82 -5.40
CA VAL A 507 -22.15 -7.26 -6.62
C VAL A 507 -21.80 -8.71 -6.94
N ASP A 508 -20.53 -9.10 -6.73
CA ASP A 508 -20.06 -10.46 -6.97
C ASP A 508 -19.27 -10.95 -5.75
N ASP A 509 -19.78 -11.98 -5.08
CA ASP A 509 -19.15 -12.62 -3.93
C ASP A 509 -18.04 -13.60 -4.34
N ARG A 510 -17.93 -13.93 -5.64
CA ARG A 510 -16.92 -14.84 -6.19
C ARG A 510 -15.58 -14.11 -6.36
N THR A 511 -14.83 -14.04 -5.27
CA THR A 511 -13.53 -13.34 -5.19
C THR A 511 -12.55 -13.68 -6.31
N GLU A 512 -12.49 -14.94 -6.75
CA GLU A 512 -11.58 -15.36 -7.82
C GLU A 512 -11.99 -14.82 -9.20
N LEU A 513 -13.28 -14.77 -9.52
CA LEU A 513 -13.75 -14.18 -10.77
C LEU A 513 -13.52 -12.67 -10.80
N LEU A 514 -13.81 -12.00 -9.68
CA LEU A 514 -13.51 -10.57 -9.52
C LEU A 514 -12.01 -10.31 -9.72
N ARG A 515 -11.16 -11.11 -9.07
CA ARG A 515 -9.69 -11.06 -9.24
C ARG A 515 -9.28 -11.21 -10.71
N GLN A 516 -9.84 -12.18 -11.42
CA GLN A 516 -9.55 -12.41 -12.85
C GLN A 516 -9.97 -11.23 -13.73
N ARG A 517 -11.17 -10.65 -13.49
CA ARG A 517 -11.63 -9.45 -14.21
C ARG A 517 -10.69 -8.27 -13.99
N ARG A 518 -10.32 -7.99 -12.75
CA ARG A 518 -9.40 -6.89 -12.38
C ARG A 518 -8.06 -7.02 -13.07
N LEU A 519 -7.47 -8.21 -13.01
CA LEU A 519 -6.19 -8.49 -13.65
C LEU A 519 -6.28 -8.31 -15.16
N LEU A 520 -7.31 -8.88 -15.80
CA LEU A 520 -7.50 -8.76 -17.25
C LEU A 520 -7.62 -7.30 -17.69
N THR A 521 -8.46 -6.50 -17.01
CA THR A 521 -8.64 -5.08 -17.32
C THR A 521 -7.35 -4.28 -17.14
N ALA A 522 -6.65 -4.47 -16.02
CA ALA A 522 -5.38 -3.78 -15.76
C ALA A 522 -4.30 -4.15 -16.79
N GLN A 523 -4.17 -5.44 -17.13
CA GLN A 523 -3.23 -5.92 -18.14
C GLN A 523 -3.49 -5.27 -19.50
N VAL A 524 -4.75 -5.27 -19.95
CA VAL A 524 -5.14 -4.72 -21.25
C VAL A 524 -4.82 -3.23 -21.32
N LEU A 525 -5.18 -2.46 -20.28
CA LEU A 525 -4.93 -1.02 -20.27
C LEU A 525 -3.44 -0.71 -20.15
N LEU A 526 -2.67 -1.43 -19.34
CA LEU A 526 -1.21 -1.27 -19.25
C LEU A 526 -0.50 -1.67 -20.56
N ALA A 527 -0.96 -2.72 -21.22
CA ALA A 527 -0.45 -3.10 -22.55
C ALA A 527 -0.74 -2.00 -23.58
N ARG A 528 -1.94 -1.41 -23.54
CA ARG A 528 -2.30 -0.25 -24.38
C ARG A 528 -1.41 0.97 -24.09
N VAL A 529 -1.13 1.30 -22.82
CA VAL A 529 -0.19 2.39 -22.47
C VAL A 529 1.20 2.16 -23.08
N ARG A 530 1.65 0.90 -23.12
CA ARG A 530 2.94 0.48 -23.67
C ARG A 530 2.98 0.50 -25.19
N ASP A 531 1.99 -0.10 -25.83
CA ASP A 531 2.05 -0.48 -27.23
C ASP A 531 1.36 0.53 -28.16
N ASP A 532 0.55 1.46 -27.62
CA ASP A 532 -0.10 2.49 -28.41
C ASP A 532 0.85 3.56 -28.93
N ALA A 533 0.60 3.95 -30.18
CA ALA A 533 1.15 5.14 -30.81
C ALA A 533 0.64 6.44 -30.12
N LYS A 534 1.16 7.61 -30.52
CA LYS A 534 0.72 8.89 -29.95
C LYS A 534 -0.61 9.32 -30.56
N HIS A 535 -1.65 9.41 -29.73
CA HIS A 535 -2.99 9.81 -30.16
C HIS A 535 -3.79 10.52 -29.04
N PRO A 536 -4.91 11.20 -29.36
CA PRO A 536 -5.68 11.97 -28.37
C PRO A 536 -6.28 11.16 -27.20
N LEU A 537 -6.61 9.87 -27.41
CA LEU A 537 -7.13 9.00 -26.33
C LEU A 537 -6.08 8.57 -25.28
N ARG A 538 -4.79 8.86 -25.48
CA ARG A 538 -3.71 8.32 -24.62
C ARG A 538 -3.88 8.70 -23.15
N ARG A 539 -4.36 9.92 -22.89
CA ARG A 539 -4.66 10.40 -21.52
C ARG A 539 -5.76 9.55 -20.86
N ALA A 540 -6.81 9.20 -21.61
CA ALA A 540 -7.92 8.39 -21.11
C ALA A 540 -7.47 6.95 -20.81
N ILE A 541 -6.61 6.38 -21.64
CA ILE A 541 -6.03 5.04 -21.43
C ILE A 541 -5.14 5.01 -20.19
N CYS A 542 -4.27 6.01 -20.02
CA CYS A 542 -3.45 6.14 -18.81
C CYS A 542 -4.33 6.30 -17.56
N ALA A 543 -5.36 7.15 -17.62
CA ALA A 543 -6.29 7.31 -16.50
C ALA A 543 -7.03 6.00 -16.17
N GLY A 544 -7.50 5.26 -17.18
CA GLY A 544 -8.09 3.95 -17.01
C GLY A 544 -7.12 2.94 -16.37
N ALA A 545 -5.87 2.90 -16.83
CA ALA A 545 -4.84 2.02 -16.30
C ALA A 545 -4.52 2.33 -14.82
N ALA A 546 -4.45 3.61 -14.45
CA ALA A 546 -4.26 4.03 -13.06
C ALA A 546 -5.41 3.54 -12.18
N ARG A 547 -6.65 3.70 -12.62
CA ARG A 547 -7.85 3.32 -11.85
C ARG A 547 -8.04 1.81 -11.74
N ALA A 548 -7.72 1.07 -12.80
CA ALA A 548 -7.60 -0.38 -12.73
C ALA A 548 -6.54 -0.82 -11.72
N SER A 549 -5.41 -0.11 -11.67
CA SER A 549 -4.33 -0.40 -10.70
C SER A 549 -4.71 -0.02 -9.26
N ASP A 550 -5.44 1.09 -9.05
CA ASP A 550 -6.00 1.46 -7.75
C ASP A 550 -6.91 0.35 -7.22
N ALA A 551 -7.76 -0.21 -8.09
CA ALA A 551 -8.65 -1.32 -7.72
C ALA A 551 -7.85 -2.56 -7.30
N LEU A 552 -6.75 -2.89 -8.00
CA LEU A 552 -5.87 -4.01 -7.62
C LEU A 552 -5.26 -3.84 -6.23
N VAL A 553 -4.83 -2.62 -5.86
CA VAL A 553 -4.26 -2.33 -4.53
C VAL A 553 -5.34 -2.31 -3.47
N ARG A 554 -6.48 -1.66 -3.74
CA ARG A 554 -7.63 -1.55 -2.82
C ARG A 554 -8.22 -2.92 -2.46
N GLU A 555 -8.20 -3.87 -3.38
CA GLU A 555 -8.71 -5.23 -3.20
C GLU A 555 -7.60 -6.23 -2.80
N GLU A 556 -6.40 -5.73 -2.45
CA GLU A 556 -5.25 -6.54 -2.00
C GLU A 556 -4.82 -7.62 -3.01
N ILE A 557 -5.12 -7.43 -4.29
CA ILE A 557 -4.72 -8.33 -5.39
C ILE A 557 -3.22 -8.15 -5.69
N CYS A 558 -2.76 -6.90 -5.68
CA CYS A 558 -1.39 -6.45 -5.89
C CYS A 558 -0.98 -5.43 -4.83
N GLU A 559 0.33 -5.25 -4.64
CA GLU A 559 0.86 -4.17 -3.80
C GLU A 559 1.32 -2.97 -4.63
N VAL A 560 1.55 -1.83 -3.95
CA VAL A 560 2.09 -0.60 -4.55
C VAL A 560 3.35 -0.89 -5.37
N SER A 561 4.25 -1.76 -4.89
CA SER A 561 5.46 -2.15 -5.61
C SER A 561 5.19 -2.82 -6.96
N ASP A 562 4.15 -3.65 -7.05
CA ASP A 562 3.80 -4.37 -8.28
C ASP A 562 3.30 -3.39 -9.34
N VAL A 563 2.42 -2.47 -8.93
CA VAL A 563 1.86 -1.45 -9.81
C VAL A 563 2.93 -0.47 -10.27
N VAL A 564 3.81 0.00 -9.38
CA VAL A 564 4.90 0.92 -9.74
C VAL A 564 5.84 0.29 -10.78
N LEU A 565 6.19 -0.99 -10.62
CA LEU A 565 7.01 -1.72 -11.59
C LEU A 565 6.29 -1.89 -12.93
N ALA A 566 4.99 -2.21 -12.92
CA ALA A 566 4.21 -2.40 -14.13
C ALA A 566 3.97 -1.08 -14.88
N ALA A 567 3.58 -0.02 -14.17
CA ALA A 567 3.42 1.32 -14.71
C ALA A 567 4.74 1.85 -15.30
N GLY A 568 5.87 1.63 -14.62
CA GLY A 568 7.19 1.98 -15.11
C GLY A 568 7.58 1.26 -16.40
N ARG A 569 7.18 -0.01 -16.55
CA ARG A 569 7.39 -0.80 -17.78
C ARG A 569 6.42 -0.43 -18.91
N ALA A 570 5.21 -0.02 -18.56
CA ALA A 570 4.18 0.34 -19.53
C ALA A 570 4.38 1.76 -20.08
N ALA A 571 4.75 2.73 -19.25
CA ALA A 571 4.89 4.11 -19.66
C ALA A 571 6.02 4.29 -20.67
N SER A 572 5.71 4.87 -21.84
CA SER A 572 6.72 5.19 -22.85
C SER A 572 7.30 6.61 -22.68
N SER A 573 6.76 7.41 -21.77
CA SER A 573 7.23 8.76 -21.47
C SER A 573 6.90 9.20 -20.03
N HIS A 574 7.63 10.18 -19.52
CA HIS A 574 7.37 10.79 -18.21
C HIS A 574 5.96 11.39 -18.12
N ARG A 575 5.40 11.86 -19.25
CA ARG A 575 4.04 12.41 -19.29
C ARG A 575 2.98 11.35 -19.01
N ASP A 576 3.20 10.11 -19.45
CA ASP A 576 2.28 9.00 -19.15
C ASP A 576 2.28 8.71 -17.65
N LEU A 577 3.46 8.70 -17.01
CA LEU A 577 3.58 8.55 -15.55
C LEU A 577 2.94 9.71 -14.78
N VAL A 578 3.05 10.95 -15.28
CA VAL A 578 2.32 12.09 -14.68
C VAL A 578 0.83 11.88 -14.76
N VAL A 579 0.29 11.44 -15.91
CA VAL A 579 -1.15 11.19 -16.05
C VAL A 579 -1.60 10.01 -15.17
N LEU A 580 -0.81 8.94 -15.09
CA LEU A 580 -1.08 7.81 -14.20
C LEU A 580 -1.15 8.25 -12.73
N ALA A 581 -0.19 9.07 -12.29
CA ALA A 581 -0.18 9.63 -10.95
C ALA A 581 -1.39 10.54 -10.69
N GLU A 582 -1.65 11.51 -11.59
CA GLU A 582 -2.79 12.42 -11.53
C GLU A 582 -4.15 11.71 -11.46
N ALA A 583 -4.25 10.51 -12.05
CA ALA A 583 -5.48 9.75 -12.08
C ALA A 583 -5.61 8.78 -10.91
N SER A 584 -4.55 8.47 -10.17
CA SER A 584 -4.60 7.55 -9.01
C SER A 584 -5.24 8.22 -7.79
N MET A 585 -6.10 7.50 -7.08
CA MET A 585 -6.70 7.92 -5.80
C MET A 585 -6.02 7.26 -4.59
N VAL A 586 -5.05 6.38 -4.81
CA VAL A 586 -4.24 5.77 -3.74
C VAL A 586 -3.04 6.70 -3.50
N PRO A 587 -2.95 7.40 -2.34
CA PRO A 587 -1.92 8.41 -2.12
C PRO A 587 -0.49 7.89 -2.29
N ASP A 588 -0.25 6.65 -1.86
CA ASP A 588 1.06 6.01 -1.98
C ASP A 588 1.44 5.73 -3.45
N LEU A 589 0.46 5.43 -4.31
CA LEU A 589 0.70 5.28 -5.75
C LEU A 589 0.94 6.63 -6.42
N ASP A 590 0.15 7.67 -6.10
CA ASP A 590 0.37 9.02 -6.63
C ASP A 590 1.79 9.52 -6.31
N ALA A 591 2.21 9.43 -5.04
CA ALA A 591 3.54 9.86 -4.60
C ALA A 591 4.66 9.11 -5.34
N ALA A 592 4.59 7.77 -5.38
CA ALA A 592 5.57 6.93 -6.06
C ALA A 592 5.62 7.18 -7.57
N LEU A 593 4.48 7.30 -8.25
CA LEU A 593 4.41 7.56 -9.69
C LEU A 593 4.88 8.97 -10.05
N ARG A 594 4.64 9.99 -9.21
CA ARG A 594 5.23 11.33 -9.39
C ARG A 594 6.75 11.30 -9.26
N ALA A 595 7.27 10.60 -8.26
CA ALA A 595 8.70 10.41 -8.10
C ALA A 595 9.31 9.70 -9.31
N TYR A 596 8.60 8.70 -9.83
CA TYR A 596 9.01 7.99 -11.02
C TYR A 596 8.97 8.87 -12.27
N ALA A 597 7.92 9.67 -12.46
CA ALA A 597 7.85 10.62 -13.56
C ALA A 597 9.03 11.61 -13.56
N ARG A 598 9.47 12.07 -12.38
CA ARG A 598 10.66 12.92 -12.25
C ARG A 598 11.92 12.20 -12.72
N LEU A 599 12.11 10.94 -12.32
CA LEU A 599 13.22 10.12 -12.78
C LEU A 599 13.20 9.92 -14.31
N ALA A 600 12.04 9.53 -14.86
CA ALA A 600 11.87 9.32 -16.30
C ALA A 600 12.19 10.59 -17.10
N LYS A 601 11.72 11.75 -16.63
CA LYS A 601 12.01 13.05 -17.25
C LYS A 601 13.51 13.33 -17.30
N ILE A 602 14.23 13.14 -16.19
CA ILE A 602 15.68 13.39 -16.12
C ILE A 602 16.42 12.51 -17.11
N VAL A 603 16.03 11.25 -17.24
CA VAL A 603 16.65 10.30 -18.18
C VAL A 603 16.33 10.65 -19.64
N GLU A 604 15.09 11.03 -19.94
CA GLU A 604 14.65 11.47 -21.28
C GLU A 604 15.40 12.70 -21.78
N ASP A 605 15.74 13.62 -20.87
CA ASP A 605 16.53 14.82 -21.17
C ASP A 605 18.01 14.50 -21.51
N GLN A 606 18.41 13.22 -21.51
CA GLN A 606 19.73 12.69 -21.86
C GLN A 606 20.89 13.43 -21.17
N PRO A 607 21.00 13.30 -19.85
CA PRO A 607 21.88 14.13 -19.06
C PRO A 607 23.35 13.76 -19.34
N ARG A 608 24.18 14.75 -19.66
CA ARG A 608 25.58 14.54 -20.07
C ARG A 608 26.56 14.74 -18.93
N GLY A 609 27.63 13.93 -18.92
CA GLY A 609 28.73 14.03 -17.96
C GLY A 609 28.37 13.59 -16.53
N GLY A 610 29.33 13.67 -15.61
CA GLY A 610 29.18 13.14 -14.25
C GLY A 610 28.10 13.83 -13.39
N ARG A 611 27.78 15.11 -13.65
CA ARG A 611 26.67 15.80 -12.96
C ARG A 611 25.31 15.25 -13.38
N GLY A 612 25.17 14.85 -14.63
CA GLY A 612 23.94 14.27 -15.16
C GLY A 612 23.64 12.88 -14.58
N VAL A 613 24.66 12.02 -14.51
CA VAL A 613 24.57 10.70 -13.86
C VAL A 613 24.16 10.85 -12.38
N ARG A 614 24.78 11.81 -11.68
CA ARG A 614 24.47 12.13 -10.27
C ARG A 614 23.00 12.51 -10.09
N GLN A 615 22.49 13.44 -10.91
CA GLN A 615 21.08 13.87 -10.86
C GLN A 615 20.11 12.71 -11.10
N ALA A 616 20.44 11.79 -12.00
CA ALA A 616 19.62 10.61 -12.28
C ALA A 616 19.61 9.62 -11.10
N MET A 617 20.76 9.43 -10.44
CA MET A 617 20.87 8.61 -9.23
C MET A 617 20.11 9.21 -8.04
N ASP A 618 20.16 10.54 -7.86
CA ASP A 618 19.41 11.24 -6.81
C ASP A 618 17.89 11.06 -7.01
N ALA A 619 17.42 11.15 -8.25
CA ALA A 619 16.03 10.91 -8.58
C ALA A 619 15.60 9.44 -8.36
N LEU A 620 16.49 8.47 -8.62
CA LEU A 620 16.26 7.06 -8.35
C LEU A 620 16.17 6.78 -6.83
N ALA A 621 17.04 7.41 -6.03
CA ALA A 621 16.97 7.34 -4.57
C ALA A 621 15.68 8.00 -4.04
N GLN A 622 15.25 9.13 -4.62
CA GLN A 622 13.99 9.76 -4.27
C GLN A 622 12.79 8.84 -4.56
N LEU A 623 12.78 8.14 -5.70
CA LEU A 623 11.74 7.13 -6.00
C LEU A 623 11.68 6.06 -4.90
N ALA A 624 12.83 5.57 -4.44
CA ALA A 624 12.87 4.59 -3.34
C ALA A 624 12.33 5.16 -2.01
N ASN A 625 12.56 6.44 -1.74
CA ASN A 625 12.11 7.11 -0.50
C ASN A 625 10.61 7.43 -0.47
N GLU A 626 10.00 7.61 -1.64
CA GLU A 626 8.58 7.94 -1.79
C GLU A 626 7.68 6.68 -1.78
N LEU A 627 8.29 5.49 -1.85
CA LEU A 627 7.58 4.24 -1.58
C LEU A 627 7.18 4.14 -0.10
N PRO A 628 5.98 3.62 0.22
CA PRO A 628 5.48 3.61 1.59
C PRO A 628 6.31 2.69 2.50
N VAL A 629 6.88 3.27 3.56
CA VAL A 629 7.77 2.58 4.50
C VAL A 629 6.99 1.63 5.40
N ALA A 630 7.54 0.45 5.65
CA ALA A 630 7.00 -0.60 6.52
C ALA A 630 5.58 -1.04 6.16
N SER A 631 5.18 -0.86 4.90
CA SER A 631 3.87 -1.28 4.39
C SER A 631 3.82 -2.78 4.11
N SER A 632 4.84 -3.33 3.45
CA SER A 632 4.96 -4.77 3.15
C SER A 632 6.42 -5.20 2.91
N PRO A 633 6.73 -6.52 3.01
CA PRO A 633 8.04 -7.04 2.65
C PRO A 633 8.44 -6.78 1.19
N ARG A 634 7.49 -6.72 0.24
CA ARG A 634 7.82 -6.52 -1.19
C ARG A 634 8.07 -5.06 -1.52
N VAL A 635 7.36 -4.14 -0.88
CA VAL A 635 7.64 -2.71 -1.00
C VAL A 635 9.03 -2.41 -0.43
N GLU A 636 9.37 -2.99 0.72
CA GLU A 636 10.72 -2.86 1.28
C GLU A 636 11.78 -3.53 0.39
N ALA A 637 11.49 -4.68 -0.21
CA ALA A 637 12.41 -5.31 -1.16
C ALA A 637 12.66 -4.43 -2.40
N LEU A 638 11.63 -3.81 -2.97
CA LEU A 638 11.78 -2.86 -4.08
C LEU A 638 12.58 -1.63 -3.66
N ARG A 639 12.25 -1.04 -2.50
CA ARG A 639 12.96 0.11 -1.95
C ARG A 639 14.44 -0.21 -1.69
N ALA A 640 14.73 -1.35 -1.07
CA ALA A 640 16.09 -1.82 -0.84
C ALA A 640 16.83 -2.06 -2.15
N GLY A 641 16.22 -2.76 -3.12
CA GLY A 641 16.81 -3.04 -4.42
C GLY A 641 17.14 -1.77 -5.22
N LEU A 642 16.27 -0.75 -5.19
CA LEU A 642 16.54 0.55 -5.83
C LEU A 642 17.71 1.28 -5.16
N LEU A 643 17.80 1.24 -3.82
CA LEU A 643 18.91 1.84 -3.09
C LEU A 643 20.23 1.07 -3.25
N GLU A 644 20.17 -0.27 -3.35
CA GLU A 644 21.31 -1.11 -3.70
C GLU A 644 21.83 -0.79 -5.09
N LEU A 645 20.94 -0.61 -6.06
CA LEU A 645 21.31 -0.16 -7.40
C LEU A 645 22.02 1.19 -7.36
N VAL A 646 21.51 2.18 -6.61
CA VAL A 646 22.19 3.48 -6.44
C VAL A 646 23.59 3.30 -5.85
N ARG A 647 23.73 2.49 -4.78
CA ARG A 647 25.04 2.21 -4.15
C ARG A 647 26.01 1.52 -5.10
N ALA A 648 25.54 0.59 -5.93
CA ALA A 648 26.36 -0.11 -6.91
C ALA A 648 26.81 0.80 -8.07
N LEU A 649 25.96 1.75 -8.49
CA LEU A 649 26.26 2.68 -9.58
C LEU A 649 27.20 3.82 -9.15
N GLU A 650 27.26 4.17 -7.87
CA GLU A 650 28.10 5.25 -7.34
C GLU A 650 29.61 5.09 -7.67
N PRO A 651 30.27 3.97 -7.32
CA PRO A 651 31.68 3.77 -7.67
C PRO A 651 31.90 3.75 -9.19
N ILE A 652 30.96 3.21 -9.97
CA ILE A 652 31.04 3.18 -11.44
C ILE A 652 30.95 4.61 -12.00
N GLY A 653 30.05 5.44 -11.46
CA GLY A 653 29.90 6.84 -11.83
C GLY A 653 31.07 7.73 -11.36
N LEU A 654 31.82 7.33 -10.35
CA LEU A 654 32.99 8.09 -9.86
C LEU A 654 34.31 7.67 -10.47
N ALA A 655 34.38 6.47 -11.04
CA ALA A 655 35.62 5.92 -11.57
C ALA A 655 36.30 6.85 -12.59
N SER A 656 37.61 6.95 -12.42
CA SER A 656 38.51 7.78 -13.23
C SER A 656 39.31 6.96 -14.24
N SER A 657 39.41 5.64 -14.05
CA SER A 657 40.08 4.69 -14.95
C SER A 657 39.40 3.32 -14.92
N LEU A 658 39.65 2.50 -15.94
CA LEU A 658 39.15 1.12 -16.02
C LEU A 658 39.76 0.25 -14.91
N LYS A 659 41.00 0.51 -14.54
CA LYS A 659 41.71 -0.20 -13.47
C LYS A 659 41.04 0.01 -12.10
N GLU A 660 40.48 1.18 -11.82
CA GLU A 660 39.75 1.47 -10.58
C GLU A 660 38.46 0.63 -10.43
N LEU A 661 37.89 0.18 -11.55
CA LEU A 661 36.70 -0.67 -11.57
C LEU A 661 37.01 -2.15 -11.34
N VAL A 662 38.27 -2.56 -11.43
CA VAL A 662 38.71 -3.96 -11.30
C VAL A 662 39.63 -4.16 -10.08
N GLU A 663 40.50 -3.21 -9.78
CA GLU A 663 41.42 -3.24 -8.64
C GLU A 663 40.80 -2.56 -7.40
N VAL A 664 40.09 -3.34 -6.58
CA VAL A 664 39.76 -2.93 -5.22
C VAL A 664 40.53 -3.80 -4.24
N SER A 665 41.45 -3.19 -3.49
CA SER A 665 42.13 -3.85 -2.37
C SER A 665 41.12 -4.17 -1.27
N GLY A 666 40.60 -5.40 -1.24
CA GLY A 666 39.82 -5.96 -0.12
C GLY A 666 38.29 -6.14 -0.31
N GLY A 667 37.77 -6.48 -1.51
CA GLY A 667 36.35 -6.83 -1.71
C GLY A 667 35.93 -7.18 -3.15
N GLU A 668 34.61 -7.36 -3.37
CA GLU A 668 33.95 -7.61 -4.68
C GLU A 668 34.00 -6.38 -5.63
N SER A 669 34.04 -6.61 -6.95
CA SER A 669 34.10 -5.54 -7.96
C SER A 669 32.82 -4.66 -7.94
N PRO A 670 32.90 -3.37 -8.29
CA PRO A 670 31.71 -2.52 -8.51
C PRO A 670 30.68 -3.11 -9.48
N LEU A 671 31.14 -3.84 -10.51
CA LEU A 671 30.29 -4.52 -11.47
C LEU A 671 29.62 -5.78 -10.88
N ALA A 672 30.27 -6.50 -9.97
CA ALA A 672 29.65 -7.60 -9.22
C ALA A 672 28.54 -7.10 -8.28
N ASN A 673 28.77 -5.96 -7.60
CA ASN A 673 27.71 -5.31 -6.81
C ASN A 673 26.52 -4.89 -7.69
N LEU A 674 26.80 -4.40 -8.91
CA LEU A 674 25.77 -4.05 -9.87
C LEU A 674 25.02 -5.29 -10.37
N GLU A 675 25.72 -6.40 -10.66
CA GLU A 675 25.13 -7.70 -11.02
C GLU A 675 24.08 -8.12 -9.98
N GLY A 676 24.44 -8.10 -8.69
CA GLY A 676 23.52 -8.45 -7.61
C GLY A 676 22.29 -7.54 -7.56
N ALA A 677 22.48 -6.22 -7.67
CA ALA A 677 21.39 -5.25 -7.61
C ALA A 677 20.42 -5.38 -8.79
N VAL A 678 20.92 -5.55 -10.03
CA VAL A 678 20.05 -5.70 -11.21
C VAL A 678 19.34 -7.05 -11.22
N ASP A 679 19.98 -8.11 -10.75
CA ASP A 679 19.37 -9.44 -10.63
C ASP A 679 18.22 -9.43 -9.61
N GLN A 680 18.41 -8.79 -8.45
CA GLN A 680 17.32 -8.61 -7.48
C GLN A 680 16.13 -7.83 -8.08
N LEU A 681 16.39 -6.71 -8.75
CA LEU A 681 15.33 -5.90 -9.38
C LEU A 681 14.60 -6.69 -10.47
N ALA A 682 15.32 -7.46 -11.29
CA ALA A 682 14.72 -8.31 -12.32
C ALA A 682 13.84 -9.42 -11.71
N LYS A 683 14.25 -10.03 -10.60
CA LYS A 683 13.39 -10.99 -9.84
C LYS A 683 12.11 -10.34 -9.32
N LEU A 684 12.19 -9.10 -8.82
CA LEU A 684 11.02 -8.36 -8.37
C LEU A 684 10.06 -8.08 -9.52
N VAL A 685 10.58 -7.69 -10.70
CA VAL A 685 9.78 -7.49 -11.92
C VAL A 685 9.11 -8.78 -12.37
N VAL A 686 9.83 -9.90 -12.39
CA VAL A 686 9.25 -11.22 -12.70
C VAL A 686 8.16 -11.59 -11.69
N GLY A 687 8.37 -11.31 -10.41
CA GLY A 687 7.36 -11.51 -9.38
C GLY A 687 6.10 -10.67 -9.60
N ALA A 688 6.28 -9.39 -9.95
CA ALA A 688 5.18 -8.48 -10.25
C ALA A 688 4.38 -8.95 -11.49
N LYS A 689 5.06 -9.36 -12.56
CA LYS A 689 4.46 -9.96 -13.76
C LYS A 689 3.54 -11.13 -13.43
N ARG A 690 4.02 -12.09 -12.63
CA ARG A 690 3.21 -13.27 -12.21
C ARG A 690 1.95 -12.86 -11.47
N ARG A 691 2.04 -11.88 -10.57
CA ARG A 691 0.90 -11.40 -9.78
C ARG A 691 -0.11 -10.63 -10.60
N LEU A 692 0.38 -9.89 -11.59
CA LEU A 692 -0.43 -9.22 -12.58
C LEU A 692 -1.00 -10.18 -13.63
N GLY A 693 -0.65 -11.46 -13.61
CA GLY A 693 -1.11 -12.46 -14.57
C GLY A 693 -0.46 -12.35 -15.96
N GLU A 694 0.66 -11.65 -16.09
CA GLU A 694 1.45 -11.59 -17.31
C GLU A 694 2.19 -12.93 -17.55
N PRO A 695 2.33 -13.38 -18.81
CA PRO A 695 3.17 -14.53 -19.13
C PRO A 695 4.64 -14.22 -18.82
N VAL A 696 5.33 -15.17 -18.19
CA VAL A 696 6.76 -15.08 -17.86
C VAL A 696 7.52 -16.16 -18.60
N SER A 697 8.51 -15.76 -19.40
CA SER A 697 9.44 -16.66 -20.07
C SER A 697 10.66 -16.93 -19.18
N GLY A 698 10.81 -18.18 -18.71
CA GLY A 698 11.97 -18.63 -17.94
C GLY A 698 11.94 -18.28 -16.44
N ASP A 699 12.61 -19.09 -15.61
CA ASP A 699 12.64 -18.91 -14.15
C ASP A 699 13.82 -18.08 -13.64
N LYS A 700 14.79 -17.74 -14.50
CA LYS A 700 16.03 -17.04 -14.11
C LYS A 700 16.22 -15.77 -14.95
N PRO A 701 16.35 -14.59 -14.32
CA PRO A 701 16.68 -13.36 -15.03
C PRO A 701 18.06 -13.42 -15.70
N ALA A 702 18.19 -12.77 -16.85
CA ALA A 702 19.42 -12.64 -17.62
C ALA A 702 20.19 -11.33 -17.33
N ALA A 703 19.57 -10.35 -16.65
CA ALA A 703 20.16 -9.05 -16.33
C ALA A 703 21.48 -9.15 -15.55
N GLY A 704 21.52 -9.96 -14.48
CA GLY A 704 22.74 -10.22 -13.72
C GLY A 704 23.85 -10.85 -14.59
N PRO A 705 23.58 -11.99 -15.25
CA PRO A 705 24.51 -12.60 -16.21
C PRO A 705 25.04 -11.65 -17.29
N ALA A 706 24.22 -10.72 -17.79
CA ALA A 706 24.64 -9.73 -18.79
C ALA A 706 25.64 -8.71 -18.22
N VAL A 707 25.45 -8.25 -16.98
CA VAL A 707 26.42 -7.40 -16.28
C VAL A 707 27.70 -8.17 -15.96
N ARG A 708 27.59 -9.45 -15.56
CA ARG A 708 28.74 -10.32 -15.36
C ARG A 708 29.57 -10.51 -16.63
N TYR A 709 28.90 -10.69 -17.76
CA TYR A 709 29.54 -10.80 -19.07
C TYR A 709 30.34 -9.55 -19.42
N LEU A 710 29.80 -8.37 -19.07
CA LEU A 710 30.52 -7.09 -19.20
C LEU A 710 31.76 -7.03 -18.30
N ASP A 711 31.66 -7.47 -17.03
CA ASP A 711 32.79 -7.50 -16.09
C ASP A 711 33.94 -8.38 -16.62
N VAL A 712 33.63 -9.57 -17.11
CA VAL A 712 34.62 -10.47 -17.74
C VAL A 712 35.28 -9.83 -18.97
N HIS A 713 34.53 -9.08 -19.78
CA HIS A 713 35.10 -8.36 -20.93
C HIS A 713 36.00 -7.21 -20.49
N LEU A 714 35.63 -6.51 -19.41
CA LEU A 714 36.45 -5.45 -18.82
C LEU A 714 37.80 -6.00 -18.33
N GLU A 715 37.80 -7.10 -17.59
CA GLU A 715 39.03 -7.77 -17.16
C GLU A 715 39.91 -8.19 -18.34
N ARG A 716 39.31 -8.72 -19.41
CA ARG A 716 40.04 -9.10 -20.63
C ARG A 716 40.65 -7.89 -21.31
N THR A 717 39.92 -6.78 -21.45
CA THR A 717 40.43 -5.54 -22.02
C THR A 717 41.63 -5.00 -21.24
N LEU A 718 41.62 -5.08 -19.90
CA LEU A 718 42.77 -4.69 -19.07
C LEU A 718 44.00 -5.58 -19.28
N ARG A 719 43.80 -6.89 -19.52
CA ARG A 719 44.90 -7.85 -19.72
C ARG A 719 45.47 -7.82 -21.14
N SER A 720 44.64 -7.63 -22.16
CA SER A 720 45.03 -7.80 -23.57
C SER A 720 45.17 -6.52 -24.38
N GLN A 721 44.66 -5.37 -23.90
CA GLN A 721 44.60 -4.08 -24.60
C GLN A 721 43.90 -4.06 -25.99
N GLU A 722 43.35 -5.18 -26.46
CA GLU A 722 42.79 -5.32 -27.82
C GLU A 722 41.25 -5.43 -27.87
N THR A 723 40.59 -5.73 -26.76
CA THR A 723 39.14 -6.05 -26.76
C THR A 723 38.26 -4.81 -26.64
N ARG A 724 37.32 -4.63 -27.58
CA ARG A 724 36.33 -3.52 -27.57
C ARG A 724 35.17 -3.84 -26.64
N LEU A 725 34.91 -2.97 -25.67
CA LEU A 725 33.82 -3.09 -24.68
C LEU A 725 32.43 -2.77 -25.25
N SER A 726 32.35 -2.16 -26.45
CA SER A 726 31.10 -1.65 -27.02
C SER A 726 30.02 -2.72 -27.19
N GLY A 727 30.38 -3.91 -27.69
CA GLY A 727 29.41 -5.00 -27.89
C GLY A 727 28.87 -5.59 -26.58
N ALA A 728 29.72 -5.70 -25.55
CA ALA A 728 29.28 -6.18 -24.23
C ALA A 728 28.37 -5.14 -23.52
N LEU A 729 28.67 -3.85 -23.69
CA LEU A 729 27.83 -2.76 -23.18
C LEU A 729 26.47 -2.69 -23.87
N GLU A 730 26.42 -2.91 -25.19
CA GLU A 730 25.18 -2.95 -25.96
C GLU A 730 24.30 -4.13 -25.53
N ALA A 731 24.88 -5.34 -25.46
CA ALA A 731 24.18 -6.53 -24.99
C ALA A 731 23.64 -6.36 -23.56
N ALA A 732 24.45 -5.82 -22.63
CA ALA A 732 24.00 -5.54 -21.27
C ALA A 732 22.86 -4.51 -21.25
N GLY A 733 22.92 -3.48 -22.10
CA GLY A 733 21.87 -2.47 -22.20
C GLY A 733 20.55 -3.02 -22.74
N GLU A 734 20.59 -3.87 -23.76
CA GLU A 734 19.42 -4.54 -24.32
C GLU A 734 18.75 -5.44 -23.27
N THR A 735 19.53 -6.29 -22.59
CA THR A 735 18.99 -7.18 -21.55
C THR A 735 18.39 -6.41 -20.37
N LEU A 736 19.06 -5.35 -19.90
CA LEU A 736 18.53 -4.52 -18.82
C LEU A 736 17.22 -3.82 -19.23
N ALA A 737 17.12 -3.31 -20.46
CA ALA A 737 15.91 -2.66 -20.94
C ALA A 737 14.72 -3.63 -21.09
N GLU A 738 14.98 -4.92 -21.33
CA GLU A 738 13.94 -5.96 -21.40
C GLU A 738 13.43 -6.42 -20.03
N GLU A 739 14.34 -6.55 -19.04
CA GLU A 739 14.02 -7.20 -17.76
C GLU A 739 13.69 -6.25 -16.61
N ILE A 740 14.20 -5.01 -16.61
CA ILE A 740 13.89 -4.01 -15.61
C ILE A 740 13.25 -2.76 -16.24
N PRO A 741 12.54 -1.92 -15.45
CA PRO A 741 11.81 -0.80 -16.04
C PRO A 741 12.72 0.20 -16.80
N PRO A 742 12.31 0.71 -17.99
CA PRO A 742 13.16 1.46 -18.90
C PRO A 742 13.92 2.64 -18.28
N ALA A 743 13.25 3.46 -17.48
CA ALA A 743 13.90 4.60 -16.83
C ALA A 743 14.94 4.16 -15.77
N VAL A 744 14.74 3.02 -15.09
CA VAL A 744 15.72 2.47 -14.14
C VAL A 744 16.90 1.86 -14.89
N ALA A 745 16.64 1.09 -15.95
CA ALA A 745 17.66 0.55 -16.86
C ALA A 745 18.54 1.66 -17.44
N ALA A 746 17.92 2.76 -17.85
CA ALA A 746 18.62 3.89 -18.44
C ALA A 746 19.54 4.62 -17.43
N VAL A 747 19.21 4.69 -16.14
CA VAL A 747 20.16 5.18 -15.10
C VAL A 747 21.40 4.30 -15.05
N ALA A 748 21.22 2.97 -15.01
CA ALA A 748 22.34 2.03 -15.05
C ALA A 748 23.18 2.23 -16.32
N MET A 749 22.53 2.40 -17.48
CA MET A 749 23.22 2.62 -18.75
C MET A 749 23.94 3.96 -18.85
N LEU A 750 23.45 5.02 -18.20
CA LEU A 750 24.18 6.29 -18.10
C LEU A 750 25.52 6.12 -17.38
N ALA A 751 25.58 5.28 -16.34
CA ALA A 751 26.82 4.95 -15.65
C ALA A 751 27.70 4.00 -16.49
N LEU A 752 27.13 2.90 -17.01
CA LEU A 752 27.87 1.89 -17.76
C LEU A 752 28.49 2.44 -19.06
N ARG A 753 27.80 3.32 -19.79
CA ARG A 753 28.34 3.94 -21.02
C ARG A 753 29.59 4.77 -20.76
N ARG A 754 29.81 5.29 -19.55
CA ARG A 754 31.05 6.00 -19.22
C ARG A 754 32.27 5.07 -19.26
N ILE A 755 32.10 3.79 -18.95
CA ILE A 755 33.18 2.80 -18.96
C ILE A 755 33.87 2.78 -20.33
N ALA A 756 33.12 2.86 -21.43
CA ALA A 756 33.70 2.89 -22.78
C ALA A 756 34.66 4.07 -23.05
N HIS A 757 34.59 5.13 -22.24
CA HIS A 757 35.37 6.36 -22.42
C HIS A 757 36.41 6.59 -21.31
N LEU A 758 36.55 5.67 -20.35
CA LEU A 758 37.57 5.77 -19.31
C LEU A 758 38.95 5.36 -19.84
N PRO A 759 40.04 6.04 -19.42
CA PRO A 759 41.40 5.59 -19.72
C PRO A 759 41.71 4.28 -18.98
N LEU A 760 42.67 3.50 -19.49
CA LEU A 760 43.12 2.25 -18.86
C LEU A 760 43.64 2.47 -17.44
N ASP A 761 44.50 3.48 -17.25
CA ASP A 761 45.03 3.92 -15.96
C ASP A 761 44.89 5.45 -15.84
N GLY A 762 44.69 5.96 -14.64
CA GLY A 762 44.35 7.36 -14.39
C GLY A 762 44.57 7.79 -12.94
N PRO A 763 44.66 9.11 -12.67
CA PRO A 763 44.91 9.62 -11.33
C PRO A 763 43.76 9.24 -10.39
N ARG A 764 44.07 8.48 -9.32
CA ARG A 764 43.09 8.11 -8.28
C ARG A 764 42.45 9.38 -7.72
N THR A 765 41.15 9.54 -7.92
CA THR A 765 40.43 10.70 -7.37
C THR A 765 40.15 10.48 -5.88
N SER A 766 40.41 11.52 -5.07
CA SER A 766 40.08 11.52 -3.65
C SER A 766 38.56 11.41 -3.47
N ARG A 767 38.13 10.32 -2.84
CA ARG A 767 36.72 9.94 -2.64
C ARG A 767 35.98 10.97 -1.77
N SER A 768 35.07 11.72 -2.38
CA SER A 768 33.98 12.41 -1.68
C SER A 768 32.75 11.52 -1.84
N SER A 769 32.43 10.71 -0.83
CA SER A 769 31.20 9.92 -0.76
C SER A 769 29.97 10.83 -0.86
N PHE A 770 28.94 10.34 -1.55
CA PHE A 770 27.71 11.08 -1.84
C PHE A 770 26.66 11.07 -0.74
N LEU A 771 26.84 10.24 0.27
CA LEU A 771 25.97 10.19 1.42
C LEU A 771 26.72 10.82 2.60
N PRO A 772 26.08 11.58 3.51
CA PRO A 772 26.61 11.61 4.86
C PRO A 772 26.81 10.16 5.24
N ALA A 773 28.03 9.76 5.62
CA ALA A 773 28.36 8.35 5.89
C ALA A 773 27.24 7.75 6.72
N ALA A 774 26.31 7.06 6.05
CA ALA A 774 25.29 6.33 6.74
C ALA A 774 26.12 5.22 7.38
N PRO A 775 26.15 5.13 8.73
CA PRO A 775 26.82 4.01 9.33
C PRO A 775 26.21 2.76 8.68
N LYS A 776 27.03 1.73 8.42
CA LYS A 776 26.61 0.40 7.97
C LYS A 776 25.65 -0.22 9.00
N GLU A 777 24.45 0.33 9.12
CA GLU A 777 23.46 -0.08 10.08
C GLU A 777 22.37 -0.78 9.30
N ALA A 778 22.33 -2.10 9.45
CA ALA A 778 21.19 -2.88 9.03
C ALA A 778 19.92 -2.24 9.60
N PRO A 779 18.84 -2.07 8.81
CA PRO A 779 17.60 -1.50 9.30
C PRO A 779 17.10 -2.29 10.50
N LEU A 780 16.66 -1.58 11.54
CA LEU A 780 16.02 -2.21 12.69
C LEU A 780 14.77 -2.97 12.20
N PRO A 781 14.52 -4.19 12.69
CA PRO A 781 13.45 -5.04 12.18
C PRO A 781 12.07 -4.46 12.51
N ALA A 782 11.11 -4.69 11.61
CA ALA A 782 9.75 -4.14 11.70
C ALA A 782 8.96 -4.57 12.95
N TRP A 783 9.36 -5.66 13.61
CA TRP A 783 8.75 -6.08 14.87
C TRP A 783 9.16 -5.20 16.06
N LEU A 784 10.23 -4.40 15.97
CA LEU A 784 10.66 -3.53 17.06
C LEU A 784 9.62 -2.40 17.28
N PRO A 785 9.20 -2.11 18.53
CA PRO A 785 8.25 -1.04 18.80
C PRO A 785 8.72 0.32 18.25
N PRO A 786 7.80 1.24 17.85
CA PRO A 786 8.18 2.57 17.37
C PRO A 786 9.02 3.38 18.36
N SER A 787 8.87 3.11 19.65
CA SER A 787 9.66 3.71 20.73
C SER A 787 11.12 3.25 20.75
N ARG A 788 11.45 2.16 20.04
CA ARG A 788 12.72 1.40 20.09
C ARG A 788 13.09 0.89 21.48
N ILE A 789 12.15 0.87 22.43
CA ILE A 789 12.40 0.38 23.79
C ILE A 789 11.95 -1.07 23.89
N LEU A 790 12.85 -1.94 24.33
CA LEU A 790 12.59 -3.36 24.56
C LEU A 790 13.20 -3.77 25.92
N GLY A 791 12.36 -4.26 26.84
CA GLY A 791 12.78 -4.69 28.19
C GLY A 791 13.57 -3.63 28.99
N GLY A 792 13.22 -2.35 28.85
CA GLY A 792 13.92 -1.23 29.51
C GLY A 792 15.21 -0.75 28.81
N PHE A 793 15.51 -1.27 27.62
CA PHE A 793 16.66 -0.84 26.82
C PHE A 793 16.21 -0.16 25.53
N TYR A 794 16.79 1.00 25.24
CA TYR A 794 16.61 1.73 23.98
C TYR A 794 17.57 1.17 22.93
N VAL A 795 17.03 0.53 21.91
CA VAL A 795 17.77 -0.05 20.78
C VAL A 795 18.24 1.07 19.85
N THR A 796 19.55 1.17 19.68
CA THR A 796 20.17 2.22 18.85
C THR A 796 20.37 1.74 17.41
N LYS A 797 20.90 0.53 17.20
CA LYS A 797 21.21 -0.04 15.87
C LYS A 797 21.29 -1.57 15.87
N ALA A 798 21.13 -2.22 14.72
CA ALA A 798 21.37 -3.65 14.55
C ALA A 798 22.85 -3.94 14.27
N ILE A 799 23.38 -5.05 14.82
CA ILE A 799 24.78 -5.49 14.65
C ILE A 799 24.87 -6.68 13.67
N GLY A 800 23.88 -7.58 13.69
CA GLY A 800 23.83 -8.73 12.77
C GLY A 800 22.59 -9.61 12.95
N ASN A 801 22.26 -10.38 11.92
CA ASN A 801 21.22 -11.42 11.91
C ASN A 801 21.88 -12.79 11.73
N GLY A 802 21.74 -13.69 12.71
CA GLY A 802 22.26 -15.06 12.64
C GLY A 802 21.16 -16.11 12.74
N ALA A 803 21.50 -17.39 12.52
CA ALA A 803 20.58 -18.52 12.51
C ALA A 803 19.81 -18.78 13.84
N VAL A 804 20.22 -18.14 14.95
CA VAL A 804 19.67 -18.34 16.31
C VAL A 804 19.08 -17.05 16.90
N GLY A 805 19.11 -15.92 16.18
CA GLY A 805 18.53 -14.64 16.63
C GLY A 805 19.20 -13.38 16.09
N SER A 806 18.64 -12.22 16.41
CA SER A 806 19.14 -10.88 16.04
C SER A 806 19.86 -10.20 17.21
N VAL A 807 20.97 -9.51 16.94
CA VAL A 807 21.73 -8.76 17.96
C VAL A 807 21.72 -7.25 17.64
N PHE A 808 21.50 -6.43 18.67
CA PHE A 808 21.39 -4.98 18.60
C PHE A 808 22.36 -4.29 19.56
N VAL A 809 22.80 -3.07 19.22
CA VAL A 809 23.36 -2.15 20.22
C VAL A 809 22.20 -1.46 20.92
N ALA A 810 22.27 -1.36 22.25
CA ALA A 810 21.27 -0.69 23.06
C ALA A 810 21.89 0.12 24.21
N ARG A 811 21.09 1.03 24.77
CA ARG A 811 21.36 1.80 26.00
C ARG A 811 20.25 1.57 27.01
N ARG A 812 20.46 1.89 28.28
CA ARG A 812 19.35 1.96 29.25
C ARG A 812 18.35 3.02 28.81
N ALA A 813 17.05 2.74 28.89
CA ALA A 813 16.01 3.62 28.36
C ALA A 813 16.02 5.02 29.03
N GLU A 814 16.40 5.10 30.30
CA GLU A 814 16.51 6.33 31.07
C GLU A 814 17.64 7.25 30.56
N ALA A 815 18.68 6.64 29.95
CA ALA A 815 19.85 7.34 29.42
C ALA A 815 19.81 7.49 27.89
N ARG A 816 18.66 7.29 27.24
CA ARG A 816 18.53 7.28 25.77
C ARG A 816 19.04 8.55 25.07
N HIS A 817 19.03 9.69 25.76
CA HIS A 817 19.49 10.99 25.24
C HIS A 817 20.94 11.32 25.63
N ASP A 818 21.60 10.50 26.43
CA ASP A 818 23.00 10.71 26.80
C ASP A 818 23.91 9.96 25.82
N PRO A 819 24.66 10.66 24.96
CA PRO A 819 25.60 10.03 24.04
C PRO A 819 26.78 9.36 24.73
N LYS A 820 27.06 9.66 26.01
CA LYS A 820 28.16 9.09 26.80
C LYS A 820 27.74 7.90 27.68
N SER A 821 26.48 7.49 27.64
CA SER A 821 26.00 6.36 28.45
C SER A 821 26.57 5.02 27.97
N GLU A 822 26.77 4.09 28.90
CA GLU A 822 27.20 2.70 28.63
C GLU A 822 26.35 2.04 27.53
N LEU A 823 27.02 1.35 26.60
CA LEU A 823 26.40 0.60 25.51
C LEU A 823 26.36 -0.90 25.85
N PHE A 824 25.29 -1.55 25.38
CA PHE A 824 25.05 -2.97 25.59
C PHE A 824 24.80 -3.67 24.26
N ALA A 825 25.14 -4.96 24.18
CA ALA A 825 24.69 -5.85 23.13
C ALA A 825 23.41 -6.57 23.60
N LEU A 826 22.32 -6.38 22.86
CA LEU A 826 21.00 -6.93 23.14
C LEU A 826 20.68 -8.00 22.10
N LYS A 827 20.62 -9.25 22.53
CA LYS A 827 20.25 -10.39 21.69
C LYS A 827 18.77 -10.71 21.84
N VAL A 828 18.09 -10.93 20.72
CA VAL A 828 16.70 -11.33 20.63
C VAL A 828 16.63 -12.67 19.91
N PRO A 829 16.24 -13.76 20.60
CA PRO A 829 16.18 -15.07 20.00
C PRO A 829 15.01 -15.15 19.00
N GLU A 830 15.16 -15.96 17.96
CA GLU A 830 14.16 -16.08 16.90
C GLU A 830 13.35 -17.37 17.05
N TYR A 831 12.03 -17.23 17.23
CA TYR A 831 11.09 -18.34 17.16
C TYR A 831 10.61 -18.47 15.71
N SER A 832 11.31 -19.27 14.92
CA SER A 832 11.03 -19.48 13.49
C SER A 832 10.04 -20.63 13.24
N GLY A 833 9.42 -20.67 12.06
CA GLY A 833 8.45 -21.71 11.68
C GLY A 833 9.00 -23.14 11.65
N GLY A 834 10.34 -23.32 11.68
CA GLY A 834 10.98 -24.63 11.87
C GLY A 834 10.97 -25.08 13.34
N ALA A 835 11.23 -24.17 14.28
CA ALA A 835 11.19 -24.43 15.72
C ALA A 835 9.77 -24.73 16.22
N ALA A 836 8.76 -24.06 15.64
CA ALA A 836 7.34 -24.28 15.93
C ALA A 836 6.82 -25.69 15.57
N ARG A 837 7.60 -26.49 14.81
CA ARG A 837 7.25 -27.89 14.48
C ARG A 837 7.76 -28.90 15.53
N THR A 838 8.67 -28.50 16.41
CA THR A 838 9.38 -29.41 17.33
C THR A 838 9.26 -29.01 18.81
N LEU A 839 9.05 -27.73 19.12
CA LEU A 839 8.88 -27.22 20.49
C LEU A 839 7.76 -26.18 20.52
N SER A 840 6.98 -26.14 21.59
CA SER A 840 6.02 -25.07 21.86
C SER A 840 6.72 -23.77 22.28
N GLU A 841 6.03 -22.63 22.17
CA GLU A 841 6.53 -21.32 22.61
C GLU A 841 6.86 -21.32 24.12
N GLU A 842 6.08 -22.05 24.93
CA GLU A 842 6.32 -22.17 26.36
C GLU A 842 7.59 -22.97 26.68
N GLU A 843 7.84 -24.08 25.97
CA GLU A 843 9.07 -24.88 26.11
C GLU A 843 10.30 -24.11 25.63
N PHE A 844 10.18 -23.33 24.55
CA PHE A 844 11.24 -22.45 24.07
C PHE A 844 11.61 -21.38 25.10
N LEU A 845 10.61 -20.73 25.72
CA LEU A 845 10.82 -19.73 26.76
C LEU A 845 11.41 -20.34 28.04
N GLN A 846 11.05 -21.58 28.37
CA GLN A 846 11.64 -22.30 29.50
C GLN A 846 13.12 -22.61 29.28
N LEU A 847 13.48 -23.12 28.09
CA LEU A 847 14.88 -23.36 27.71
C LEU A 847 15.70 -22.06 27.72
N PHE A 848 15.14 -20.97 27.21
CA PHE A 848 15.78 -19.65 27.23
C PHE A 848 16.06 -19.16 28.66
N ARG A 849 15.14 -19.38 29.60
CA ARG A 849 15.34 -19.03 31.03
C ARG A 849 16.43 -19.87 31.68
N GLU A 850 16.50 -21.17 31.36
CA GLU A 850 17.53 -22.07 31.89
C GLU A 850 18.94 -21.68 31.40
N GLU A 851 19.06 -21.32 30.12
CA GLU A 851 20.32 -20.83 29.51
C GLU A 851 20.75 -19.48 30.09
N ALA A 852 19.83 -18.50 30.12
CA ALA A 852 20.13 -17.19 30.70
C ALA A 852 20.47 -17.28 32.20
N GLY A 853 19.85 -18.22 32.93
CA GLY A 853 20.16 -18.53 34.32
C GLY A 853 21.56 -19.13 34.52
N ALA A 854 22.06 -19.93 33.57
CA ALA A 854 23.42 -20.46 33.63
C ALA A 854 24.46 -19.35 33.46
N LEU A 855 24.23 -18.39 32.57
CA LEU A 855 25.16 -17.27 32.32
C LEU A 855 25.34 -16.35 33.53
N LEU A 856 24.33 -16.24 34.41
CA LEU A 856 24.44 -15.50 35.69
C LEU A 856 25.48 -16.10 36.65
N ALA A 857 25.83 -17.39 36.51
CA ALA A 857 26.80 -18.06 37.37
C ALA A 857 28.26 -17.87 36.91
N LEU A 858 28.49 -17.26 35.73
CA LEU A 858 29.82 -17.01 35.21
C LEU A 858 30.53 -15.91 36.01
N PRO A 859 31.83 -16.07 36.33
CA PRO A 859 32.60 -15.03 36.99
C PRO A 859 32.84 -13.84 36.05
N GLN A 860 33.04 -12.65 36.62
CA GLN A 860 33.65 -11.56 35.86
C GLN A 860 35.09 -11.95 35.51
N HIS A 861 35.42 -11.97 34.23
CA HIS A 861 36.71 -12.41 33.73
C HIS A 861 37.13 -11.57 32.53
N ARG A 862 38.43 -11.25 32.41
CA ARG A 862 38.94 -10.37 31.34
C ARG A 862 38.66 -10.90 29.93
N ASN A 863 38.65 -12.23 29.76
CA ASN A 863 38.43 -12.89 28.47
C ASN A 863 37.00 -13.38 28.23
N ILE A 864 36.01 -12.96 29.04
CA ILE A 864 34.59 -13.33 28.88
C ILE A 864 33.75 -12.06 28.92
N ALA A 865 32.87 -11.86 27.93
CA ALA A 865 31.96 -10.71 27.93
C ALA A 865 31.01 -10.78 29.14
N ARG A 866 30.87 -9.66 29.85
CA ARG A 866 30.03 -9.63 31.05
C ARG A 866 28.56 -9.75 30.69
N PHE A 867 27.88 -10.74 31.27
CA PHE A 867 26.43 -10.85 31.25
C PHE A 867 25.79 -9.76 32.11
N VAL A 868 24.79 -9.05 31.59
CA VAL A 868 24.14 -7.93 32.30
C VAL A 868 22.81 -8.35 32.88
N THR A 869 21.87 -8.79 32.04
CA THR A 869 20.53 -9.23 32.46
C THR A 869 19.82 -9.96 31.33
N PHE A 870 18.68 -10.59 31.62
CA PHE A 870 17.72 -11.03 30.61
C PHE A 870 16.29 -10.63 31.03
N ASP A 871 15.38 -10.53 30.07
CA ASP A 871 13.95 -10.33 30.31
C ASP A 871 13.14 -11.22 29.38
N ALA A 872 12.61 -12.31 29.93
CA ALA A 872 11.76 -13.26 29.21
C ALA A 872 10.32 -12.76 29.02
N GLY A 873 9.92 -11.68 29.72
CA GLY A 873 8.59 -11.06 29.63
C GLY A 873 8.53 -9.85 28.69
N ALA A 874 9.67 -9.43 28.13
CA ALA A 874 9.74 -8.34 27.17
C ALA A 874 8.82 -8.61 25.96
N ARG A 875 8.08 -7.57 25.55
CA ARG A 875 7.18 -7.62 24.38
C ARG A 875 7.71 -6.71 23.27
N PRO A 876 7.68 -7.14 22.00
CA PRO A 876 7.03 -8.36 21.51
C PRO A 876 7.87 -9.64 21.62
N LYS A 877 9.16 -9.56 21.95
CA LYS A 877 10.08 -10.71 22.03
C LYS A 877 10.96 -10.66 23.29
N PRO A 878 11.36 -11.82 23.87
CA PRO A 878 12.28 -11.88 25.00
C PRO A 878 13.68 -11.35 24.63
N ILE A 879 14.45 -10.91 25.62
CA ILE A 879 15.77 -10.32 25.40
C ILE A 879 16.84 -10.87 26.34
N LEU A 880 18.08 -10.86 25.85
CA LEU A 880 19.30 -11.13 26.62
C LEU A 880 20.27 -9.98 26.41
N VAL A 881 20.80 -9.42 27.50
CA VAL A 881 21.65 -8.22 27.48
C VAL A 881 23.03 -8.54 28.03
N MET A 882 24.04 -8.22 27.25
CA MET A 882 25.46 -8.39 27.60
C MET A 882 26.24 -7.10 27.35
N GLU A 883 27.46 -7.05 27.87
CA GLU A 883 28.42 -6.01 27.56
C GLU A 883 28.69 -5.92 26.05
N LEU A 884 28.69 -4.71 25.50
CA LEU A 884 29.18 -4.49 24.14
C LEU A 884 30.71 -4.42 24.16
N VAL A 885 31.37 -5.51 23.76
CA VAL A 885 32.82 -5.51 23.54
C VAL A 885 33.12 -4.82 22.22
N GLN A 886 33.99 -3.80 22.24
CA GLN A 886 34.36 -3.02 21.06
C GLN A 886 35.72 -3.47 20.54
N GLY A 887 35.81 -3.64 19.23
CA GLY A 887 37.03 -3.98 18.48
C GLY A 887 36.78 -5.02 17.39
N PRO A 888 37.81 -5.41 16.64
CA PRO A 888 37.67 -6.36 15.53
C PRO A 888 37.42 -7.79 16.04
N THR A 889 36.68 -8.59 15.26
CA THR A 889 36.59 -10.03 15.49
C THR A 889 37.93 -10.70 15.17
N LEU A 890 38.23 -11.81 15.82
CA LEU A 890 39.44 -12.59 15.55
C LEU A 890 39.46 -13.09 14.10
N GLU A 891 38.30 -13.45 13.55
CA GLU A 891 38.11 -13.76 12.11
C GLU A 891 38.65 -12.64 11.23
N ARG A 892 38.24 -11.39 11.50
CA ARG A 892 38.69 -10.24 10.71
C ARG A 892 40.19 -10.00 10.82
N VAL A 893 40.77 -10.28 11.99
CA VAL A 893 42.20 -10.13 12.23
C VAL A 893 43.00 -11.19 11.47
N ILE A 894 42.50 -12.44 11.42
CA ILE A 894 43.08 -13.52 10.61
C ILE A 894 43.01 -13.15 9.12
N GLU A 895 41.86 -12.67 8.61
CA GLU A 895 41.68 -12.27 7.21
C GLU A 895 42.60 -11.12 6.77
N LEU A 896 42.78 -10.11 7.63
CA LEU A 896 43.61 -8.93 7.34
C LEU A 896 45.10 -9.25 7.35
N GLY A 897 45.48 -10.40 7.90
CA GLY A 897 46.85 -10.88 7.93
C GLY A 897 47.78 -10.08 8.85
N ALA A 898 47.25 -9.41 9.87
CA ALA A 898 47.96 -8.43 10.70
C ALA A 898 48.42 -8.99 12.06
N LEU A 899 48.99 -10.19 12.09
CA LEU A 899 49.46 -10.87 13.31
C LEU A 899 50.93 -11.27 13.20
N ASP A 900 51.61 -11.27 14.35
CA ASP A 900 52.86 -12.01 14.53
C ASP A 900 52.62 -13.28 15.38
N MET A 901 53.61 -14.16 15.41
CA MET A 901 53.48 -15.46 16.07
C MET A 901 53.32 -15.34 17.60
N ASP A 902 53.98 -14.36 18.22
CA ASP A 902 53.87 -14.13 19.67
C ASP A 902 52.48 -13.62 20.04
N ARG A 903 51.91 -12.73 19.22
CA ARG A 903 50.56 -12.22 19.36
C ARG A 903 49.52 -13.31 19.15
N ALA A 904 49.69 -14.19 18.15
CA ALA A 904 48.79 -15.33 17.95
C ALA A 904 48.75 -16.25 19.19
N LEU A 905 49.91 -16.50 19.81
CA LEU A 905 49.99 -17.31 21.05
C LEU A 905 49.38 -16.59 22.27
N ASP A 906 49.56 -15.27 22.40
CA ASP A 906 48.89 -14.47 23.44
C ASP A 906 47.36 -14.56 23.34
N LEU A 907 46.84 -14.49 22.10
CA LEU A 907 45.40 -14.58 21.83
C LEU A 907 44.85 -15.98 22.17
N LEU A 908 45.58 -17.04 21.82
CA LEU A 908 45.19 -18.41 22.20
C LEU A 908 45.19 -18.62 23.71
N GLU A 909 46.19 -18.09 24.41
CA GLU A 909 46.26 -18.20 25.87
C GLU A 909 45.07 -17.48 26.53
N GLY A 910 44.69 -16.30 26.03
CA GLY A 910 43.53 -15.55 26.51
C GLY A 910 42.20 -16.25 26.26
N VAL A 911 42.01 -16.84 25.07
CA VAL A 911 40.82 -17.65 24.75
C VAL A 911 40.75 -18.88 25.67
N ALA A 912 41.86 -19.59 25.87
CA ALA A 912 41.93 -20.74 26.77
C ALA A 912 41.62 -20.36 28.23
N ALA A 913 42.10 -19.20 28.70
CA ALA A 913 41.78 -18.68 30.03
C ALA A 913 40.29 -18.40 30.23
N GLY A 914 39.61 -17.84 29.22
CA GLY A 914 38.16 -17.63 29.24
C GLY A 914 37.39 -18.95 29.32
N LEU A 915 37.74 -19.92 28.47
CA LEU A 915 37.09 -21.23 28.48
C LEU A 915 37.34 -22.01 29.78
N GLU A 916 38.56 -21.96 30.34
CA GLU A 916 38.89 -22.58 31.63
C GLU A 916 38.00 -22.00 32.75
N ALA A 917 37.80 -20.68 32.77
CA ALA A 917 36.95 -20.01 33.75
C ALA A 917 35.45 -20.39 33.60
N MET A 918 34.95 -20.59 32.37
CA MET A 918 33.60 -21.12 32.14
C MET A 918 33.48 -22.57 32.61
N HIS A 919 34.44 -23.43 32.26
CA HIS A 919 34.47 -24.85 32.60
C HIS A 919 34.53 -25.08 34.12
N ALA A 920 35.22 -24.21 34.86
CA ALA A 920 35.26 -24.26 36.33
C ALA A 920 33.88 -24.06 36.99
N LYS A 921 32.91 -23.48 36.28
CA LYS A 921 31.50 -23.36 36.71
C LYS A 921 30.59 -24.43 36.10
N GLY A 922 31.16 -25.39 35.38
CA GLY A 922 30.44 -26.45 34.68
C GLY A 922 29.66 -25.95 33.45
N ILE A 923 30.05 -24.82 32.87
CA ILE A 923 29.40 -24.20 31.71
C ILE A 923 30.38 -24.26 30.53
N ALA A 924 29.88 -24.68 29.36
CA ALA A 924 30.65 -24.66 28.11
C ALA A 924 30.09 -23.60 27.14
N HIS A 925 30.89 -23.14 26.19
CA HIS A 925 30.54 -22.15 25.18
C HIS A 925 29.70 -22.75 24.04
N LEU A 926 30.06 -23.95 23.58
CA LEU A 926 29.37 -24.78 22.58
C LEU A 926 29.25 -24.22 21.14
N ASP A 927 29.61 -22.96 20.88
CA ASP A 927 29.81 -22.40 19.53
C ASP A 927 31.10 -21.56 19.43
N LEU A 928 32.23 -22.13 19.82
CA LEU A 928 33.52 -21.43 19.74
C LEU A 928 34.01 -21.37 18.28
N LYS A 929 34.25 -20.16 17.78
CA LYS A 929 34.81 -19.85 16.44
C LYS A 929 35.43 -18.44 16.42
N PRO A 930 36.27 -18.11 15.43
CA PRO A 930 36.92 -16.79 15.35
C PRO A 930 35.97 -15.60 15.34
N SER A 931 34.79 -15.71 14.71
CA SER A 931 33.78 -14.63 14.73
C SER A 931 33.13 -14.38 16.11
N ASN A 932 33.25 -15.32 17.04
CA ASN A 932 32.77 -15.21 18.43
C ASN A 932 33.87 -14.80 19.43
N VAL A 933 35.04 -14.37 18.93
CA VAL A 933 36.11 -13.78 19.74
C VAL A 933 36.33 -12.35 19.28
N ILE A 934 36.16 -11.37 20.17
CA ILE A 934 36.41 -9.95 19.87
C ILE A 934 37.68 -9.50 20.58
N LEU A 935 38.58 -8.83 19.87
CA LEU A 935 39.76 -8.19 20.46
C LEU A 935 39.34 -6.85 21.04
N ARG A 936 39.38 -6.72 22.37
CA ARG A 936 38.96 -5.49 23.05
C ARG A 936 39.95 -4.37 22.76
N GLU A 937 39.48 -3.29 22.14
CA GLU A 937 40.24 -2.05 21.97
C GLU A 937 40.39 -1.32 23.32
N PRO A 938 41.58 -0.77 23.65
CA PRO A 938 41.76 0.06 24.83
C PRO A 938 41.16 1.45 24.59
N ASP A 939 39.84 1.59 24.79
CA ASP A 939 39.19 2.83 25.23
C ASP A 939 37.69 2.67 25.52
N GLY A 940 37.41 2.06 26.67
CA GLY A 940 36.13 2.18 27.37
C GLY A 940 36.36 2.34 28.87
N LEU A 941 37.18 3.31 29.28
CA LEU A 941 37.61 3.57 30.67
C LEU A 941 38.37 2.41 31.36
N ALA A 942 39.64 2.17 30.98
CA ALA A 942 40.77 1.88 31.89
C ALA A 942 42.10 1.63 31.14
N SER A 943 43.08 2.51 31.42
CA SER A 943 44.56 2.40 31.35
C SER A 943 45.27 2.08 30.03
N GLU A 944 46.10 3.02 29.57
CA GLU A 944 47.11 2.95 28.47
C GLU A 944 48.24 1.92 28.70
N THR A 945 48.05 0.94 29.59
CA THR A 945 49.10 0.01 30.04
C THR A 945 48.77 -1.46 29.84
N GLU A 946 47.62 -1.82 29.26
CA GLU A 946 47.28 -3.23 29.01
C GLU A 946 47.06 -3.55 27.52
N PRO A 947 47.61 -4.66 27.00
CA PRO A 947 47.41 -5.08 25.62
C PRO A 947 45.95 -5.49 25.35
N GLU A 948 45.50 -5.29 24.11
CA GLU A 948 44.23 -5.79 23.57
C GLU A 948 44.02 -7.26 23.95
N ALA A 949 42.91 -7.57 24.65
CA ALA A 949 42.61 -8.92 25.14
C ALA A 949 41.52 -9.59 24.30
N PRO A 950 41.62 -10.90 23.98
CA PRO A 950 40.55 -11.63 23.34
C PRO A 950 39.40 -11.85 24.33
N VAL A 951 38.18 -11.57 23.90
CA VAL A 951 36.98 -11.71 24.72
C VAL A 951 35.99 -12.63 24.01
N LEU A 952 35.58 -13.70 24.70
CA LEU A 952 34.52 -14.60 24.25
C LEU A 952 33.17 -13.89 24.30
N VAL A 953 32.43 -13.93 23.19
CA VAL A 953 31.10 -13.35 23.03
C VAL A 953 30.13 -14.38 22.46
N ASP A 954 28.83 -14.05 22.48
CA ASP A 954 27.75 -14.88 21.93
C ASP A 954 27.58 -16.29 22.53
N PHE A 955 27.25 -16.32 23.83
CA PHE A 955 26.96 -17.54 24.59
C PHE A 955 25.61 -18.20 24.28
N GLY A 956 25.07 -18.02 23.08
CA GLY A 956 23.69 -18.39 22.72
C GLY A 956 23.34 -19.89 22.78
N LEU A 957 24.34 -20.76 22.85
CA LEU A 957 24.19 -22.21 23.07
C LEU A 957 24.86 -22.66 24.37
N ALA A 958 25.39 -21.74 25.16
CA ALA A 958 26.17 -22.05 26.35
C ALA A 958 25.30 -22.65 27.45
N GLY A 959 25.75 -23.75 28.02
CA GLY A 959 24.96 -24.48 28.98
C GLY A 959 25.71 -25.63 29.64
N ARG A 960 25.00 -26.33 30.52
CA ARG A 960 25.52 -27.49 31.25
C ARG A 960 25.28 -28.82 30.51
N LYS A 961 24.45 -28.81 29.46
CA LYS A 961 24.02 -30.01 28.71
C LYS A 961 24.24 -29.80 27.22
N LEU A 962 24.65 -30.87 26.53
CA LEU A 962 24.85 -30.90 25.09
C LEU A 962 23.52 -30.99 24.34
N ARG A 963 23.39 -30.30 23.21
CA ARG A 963 22.24 -30.42 22.29
C ARG A 963 22.72 -30.95 20.92
N PRO A 964 22.03 -31.93 20.30
CA PRO A 964 22.39 -32.35 18.96
C PRO A 964 22.34 -31.16 17.98
N GLY A 965 23.42 -30.96 17.21
CA GLY A 965 23.56 -29.87 16.25
C GLY A 965 23.98 -28.51 16.82
N CYS A 966 24.37 -28.42 18.10
CA CYS A 966 24.92 -27.19 18.67
C CYS A 966 26.40 -26.98 18.25
N GLY A 967 26.61 -26.33 17.10
CA GLY A 967 27.95 -25.94 16.65
C GLY A 967 28.01 -25.56 15.17
N THR A 968 29.03 -24.80 14.81
CA THR A 968 29.33 -24.44 13.41
C THR A 968 30.09 -25.59 12.71
N ALA A 969 29.75 -25.90 11.45
CA ALA A 969 30.24 -27.09 10.74
C ALA A 969 31.77 -27.27 10.76
N ASN A 970 32.55 -26.18 10.65
CA ASN A 970 34.02 -26.20 10.60
C ASN A 970 34.72 -26.43 11.96
N TYR A 971 33.98 -26.33 13.08
CA TYR A 971 34.54 -26.37 14.44
C TYR A 971 33.84 -27.40 15.36
N GLY A 972 32.72 -27.98 14.92
CA GLY A 972 31.86 -28.83 15.74
C GLY A 972 32.48 -30.20 16.05
N ALA A 973 32.49 -30.58 17.33
CA ALA A 973 32.98 -31.89 17.77
C ALA A 973 32.06 -33.05 17.33
N PRO A 974 32.58 -34.28 17.13
CA PRO A 974 31.78 -35.45 16.73
C PRO A 974 30.49 -35.69 17.53
N GLU A 975 30.54 -35.50 18.84
CA GLU A 975 29.41 -35.70 19.75
C GLU A 975 28.29 -34.66 19.57
N VAL A 976 28.59 -33.48 19.03
CA VAL A 976 27.58 -32.48 18.65
C VAL A 976 26.65 -33.06 17.59
N TRP A 977 27.16 -33.91 16.71
CA TRP A 977 26.43 -34.53 15.61
C TRP A 977 25.81 -35.89 15.97
N GLY A 978 25.76 -36.23 17.26
CA GLY A 978 25.15 -37.46 17.76
C GLY A 978 26.06 -38.70 17.76
N HIS A 979 27.36 -38.53 17.54
CA HIS A 979 28.35 -39.61 17.59
C HIS A 979 29.10 -39.60 18.93
N ASP A 980 28.46 -40.10 19.99
CA ASP A 980 29.08 -40.32 21.31
C ASP A 980 29.14 -41.84 21.61
N GLU A 981 30.34 -42.42 21.55
CA GLU A 981 30.56 -43.83 21.89
C GLU A 981 30.45 -44.11 23.41
N SER A 982 30.47 -43.07 24.26
CA SER A 982 30.49 -43.16 25.72
C SER A 982 29.12 -42.94 26.41
N GLY A 983 28.16 -42.35 25.69
CA GLY A 983 26.78 -42.08 26.15
C GLY A 983 26.65 -41.10 27.32
N ARG A 984 27.71 -40.35 27.66
CA ARG A 984 27.78 -39.44 28.81
C ARG A 984 28.66 -38.21 28.55
N ALA A 985 28.70 -37.68 27.32
CA ALA A 985 29.52 -36.53 26.99
C ALA A 985 29.21 -35.30 27.88
N ALA A 986 30.24 -34.82 28.60
CA ALA A 986 30.21 -33.53 29.28
C ALA A 986 30.35 -32.38 28.27
N ALA A 987 29.82 -31.20 28.58
CA ALA A 987 29.84 -30.07 27.66
C ALA A 987 31.26 -29.44 27.46
N GLY A 988 32.12 -29.48 28.48
CA GLY A 988 33.47 -28.88 28.43
C GLY A 988 34.41 -29.45 27.36
N PRO A 989 34.51 -30.79 27.19
CA PRO A 989 35.29 -31.42 26.11
C PRO A 989 34.94 -30.97 24.69
N VAL A 990 33.72 -30.48 24.43
CA VAL A 990 33.32 -29.96 23.12
C VAL A 990 34.06 -28.67 22.79
N ASP A 991 34.17 -27.76 23.76
CA ASP A 991 34.93 -26.52 23.58
C ASP A 991 36.43 -26.80 23.38
N VAL A 992 36.97 -27.85 24.00
CA VAL A 992 38.37 -28.28 23.79
C VAL A 992 38.61 -28.65 22.33
N TYR A 993 37.67 -29.38 21.71
CA TYR A 993 37.76 -29.75 20.31
C TYR A 993 37.70 -28.51 19.41
N ALA A 994 36.71 -27.64 19.62
CA ALA A 994 36.56 -26.40 18.87
C ALA A 994 37.77 -25.47 19.03
N PHE A 995 38.38 -25.44 20.23
CA PHE A 995 39.62 -24.69 20.50
C PHE A 995 40.78 -25.24 19.69
N GLY A 996 40.89 -26.56 19.50
CA GLY A 996 41.88 -27.18 18.62
C GLY A 996 41.74 -26.72 17.17
N CYS A 997 40.51 -26.67 16.65
CA CYS A 997 40.21 -26.16 15.30
C CYS A 997 40.57 -24.67 15.18
N LEU A 998 40.16 -23.83 16.14
CA LEU A 998 40.49 -22.41 16.19
C LEU A 998 42.00 -22.17 16.32
N ALA A 999 42.70 -22.96 17.13
CA ALA A 999 44.14 -22.85 17.30
C ALA A 999 44.92 -23.20 16.03
N TYR A 1000 44.45 -24.18 15.27
CA TYR A 1000 45.02 -24.46 13.95
C TYR A 1000 44.84 -23.24 13.03
N GLU A 1001 43.61 -22.75 12.87
CA GLU A 1001 43.30 -21.64 11.97
C GLU A 1001 44.01 -20.34 12.34
N LEU A 1002 44.08 -20.00 13.64
CA LEU A 1002 44.78 -18.80 14.07
C LEU A 1002 46.29 -18.89 13.82
N LEU A 1003 46.89 -20.08 13.84
CA LEU A 1003 48.34 -20.24 13.63
C LEU A 1003 48.72 -20.42 12.16
N THR A 1004 47.83 -20.99 11.33
CA THR A 1004 48.10 -21.30 9.91
C THR A 1004 47.39 -20.36 8.93
N GLY A 1005 46.40 -19.59 9.39
CA GLY A 1005 45.51 -18.80 8.53
C GLY A 1005 44.56 -19.64 7.67
N GLU A 1006 44.51 -20.96 7.86
CA GLU A 1006 43.70 -21.89 7.09
C GLU A 1006 42.75 -22.67 8.01
N THR A 1007 41.50 -22.86 7.60
CA THR A 1007 40.53 -23.69 8.33
C THR A 1007 41.01 -25.15 8.38
N LEU A 1008 40.89 -25.80 9.55
CA LEU A 1008 41.35 -27.20 9.70
C LEU A 1008 40.53 -28.19 8.87
N PHE A 1009 39.21 -27.95 8.75
CA PHE A 1009 38.29 -28.74 7.96
C PHE A 1009 37.44 -27.80 7.10
N GLU A 1010 37.62 -27.89 5.78
CA GLU A 1010 36.87 -27.11 4.80
C GLU A 1010 36.63 -27.98 3.56
N GLU A 1011 35.36 -28.22 3.26
CA GLU A 1011 34.92 -29.10 2.19
C GLU A 1011 33.84 -28.41 1.35
N SER A 1012 33.45 -29.02 0.22
CA SER A 1012 32.49 -28.43 -0.73
C SER A 1012 31.08 -28.15 -0.18
N ASN A 1013 30.71 -28.71 0.99
CA ASN A 1013 29.45 -28.46 1.70
C ASN A 1013 29.53 -28.96 3.17
N ASP A 1014 28.61 -28.48 4.02
CA ASP A 1014 28.57 -28.77 5.46
C ASP A 1014 28.53 -30.27 5.81
N ILE A 1015 27.84 -31.09 5.01
CA ILE A 1015 27.76 -32.54 5.26
C ILE A 1015 29.12 -33.20 5.06
N ALA A 1016 29.87 -32.78 4.05
CA ALA A 1016 31.22 -33.24 3.81
C ALA A 1016 32.17 -32.80 4.93
N THR A 1017 32.07 -31.55 5.39
CA THR A 1017 32.86 -31.04 6.53
C THR A 1017 32.58 -31.82 7.81
N ILE A 1018 31.30 -32.02 8.16
CA ILE A 1018 30.90 -32.83 9.32
C ILE A 1018 31.43 -34.26 9.19
N THR A 1019 31.38 -34.85 8.00
CA THR A 1019 31.92 -36.19 7.75
C THR A 1019 33.42 -36.25 7.99
N ALA A 1020 34.17 -35.21 7.61
CA ALA A 1020 35.61 -35.12 7.85
C ALA A 1020 35.93 -35.14 9.36
N HIS A 1021 35.17 -34.41 10.18
CA HIS A 1021 35.28 -34.45 11.66
C HIS A 1021 35.05 -35.85 12.25
N LEU A 1022 34.16 -36.66 11.65
CA LEU A 1022 33.85 -38.01 12.12
C LEU A 1022 34.93 -39.06 11.73
N GLN A 1023 35.71 -38.80 10.68
CA GLN A 1023 36.59 -39.80 10.08
C GLN A 1023 38.01 -39.85 10.69
N HIS A 1024 38.42 -38.86 11.48
CA HIS A 1024 39.75 -38.82 12.08
C HIS A 1024 39.73 -39.13 13.59
N ASP A 1025 40.91 -39.37 14.18
CA ASP A 1025 41.09 -39.42 15.63
C ASP A 1025 42.41 -38.72 16.02
N GLY A 1026 42.39 -37.38 16.04
CA GLY A 1026 43.56 -36.56 16.33
C GLY A 1026 44.49 -36.24 15.16
N LEU A 1027 44.56 -37.07 14.09
CA LEU A 1027 45.54 -36.93 13.01
C LEU A 1027 44.92 -36.78 11.59
N PRO A 1028 44.15 -35.72 11.31
CA PRO A 1028 43.75 -35.39 9.93
C PRO A 1028 44.97 -34.99 9.08
N THR A 1029 44.84 -35.10 7.76
CA THR A 1029 45.93 -34.84 6.79
C THR A 1029 46.58 -33.47 6.96
N ALA A 1030 45.79 -32.44 7.29
CA ALA A 1030 46.26 -31.08 7.56
C ALA A 1030 47.25 -31.01 8.74
N ILE A 1031 47.01 -31.76 9.82
CA ILE A 1031 47.93 -31.85 10.96
C ILE A 1031 49.19 -32.64 10.62
N GLY A 1032 49.07 -33.65 9.75
CA GLY A 1032 50.22 -34.42 9.26
C GLY A 1032 51.31 -33.52 8.66
N ARG A 1033 50.92 -32.42 7.98
CA ARG A 1033 51.86 -31.45 7.42
C ARG A 1033 52.69 -30.73 8.49
N LEU A 1034 52.07 -30.35 9.61
CA LEU A 1034 52.77 -29.72 10.75
C LEU A 1034 53.74 -30.65 11.49
N THR A 1035 53.68 -31.97 11.26
CA THR A 1035 54.66 -32.91 11.88
C THR A 1035 55.99 -32.98 11.13
N THR A 1036 56.04 -32.45 9.89
CA THR A 1036 57.20 -32.50 9.01
C THR A 1036 58.32 -31.51 9.39
N ASP A 1037 57.97 -30.38 10.01
CA ASP A 1037 58.93 -29.41 10.55
C ASP A 1037 59.06 -29.59 12.07
N PRO A 1038 60.27 -29.89 12.61
CA PRO A 1038 60.50 -30.01 14.05
C PRO A 1038 60.03 -28.80 14.87
N ARG A 1039 59.98 -27.60 14.29
CA ARG A 1039 59.55 -26.37 14.96
C ARG A 1039 58.04 -26.34 15.24
N THR A 1040 57.23 -26.99 14.39
CA THR A 1040 55.76 -26.98 14.46
C THR A 1040 55.17 -28.27 15.07
N GLN A 1041 56.01 -29.26 15.41
CA GLN A 1041 55.59 -30.49 16.09
C GLN A 1041 54.82 -30.23 17.40
N GLY A 1042 55.20 -29.21 18.17
CA GLY A 1042 54.48 -28.83 19.39
C GLY A 1042 53.06 -28.34 19.11
N VAL A 1043 52.85 -27.63 17.99
CA VAL A 1043 51.52 -27.18 17.54
C VAL A 1043 50.69 -28.36 17.08
N ALA A 1044 51.28 -29.26 16.28
CA ALA A 1044 50.63 -30.49 15.83
C ALA A 1044 50.14 -31.34 17.01
N GLU A 1045 50.97 -31.49 18.06
CA GLU A 1045 50.63 -32.24 19.26
C GLU A 1045 49.52 -31.56 20.08
N LEU A 1046 49.52 -30.23 20.19
CA LEU A 1046 48.48 -29.48 20.87
C LEU A 1046 47.12 -29.68 20.19
N VAL A 1047 47.06 -29.51 18.87
CA VAL A 1047 45.81 -29.69 18.10
C VAL A 1047 45.38 -31.16 18.14
N ARG A 1048 46.31 -32.12 17.96
CA ARG A 1048 46.04 -33.56 18.00
C ARG A 1048 45.39 -34.00 19.31
N ARG A 1049 45.86 -33.51 20.45
CA ARG A 1049 45.31 -33.83 21.77
C ARG A 1049 43.95 -33.16 22.02
N SER A 1050 43.65 -32.08 21.30
CA SER A 1050 42.38 -31.34 21.40
C SER A 1050 41.27 -32.00 20.58
N ILE A 1051 41.60 -32.52 19.39
CA ILE A 1051 40.61 -33.04 18.43
C ILE A 1051 40.46 -34.58 18.44
N ARG A 1052 40.71 -35.22 19.59
CA ARG A 1052 40.47 -36.67 19.74
C ARG A 1052 38.99 -36.98 19.57
N ARG A 1053 38.67 -38.11 18.95
CA ARG A 1053 37.27 -38.47 18.67
C ARG A 1053 36.52 -38.74 19.97
N ASN A 1054 37.11 -39.54 20.85
CA ASN A 1054 36.59 -39.80 22.19
C ASN A 1054 36.78 -38.57 23.09
N PRO A 1055 35.70 -37.95 23.62
CA PRO A 1055 35.79 -36.76 24.47
C PRO A 1055 36.61 -36.99 25.75
N ALA A 1056 36.62 -38.21 26.29
CA ALA A 1056 37.35 -38.54 27.52
C ALA A 1056 38.88 -38.62 27.32
N GLU A 1057 39.35 -38.73 26.08
CA GLU A 1057 40.78 -38.73 25.74
C GLU A 1057 41.33 -37.34 25.42
N ARG A 1058 40.47 -36.32 25.39
CA ARG A 1058 40.88 -34.93 25.18
C ARG A 1058 41.50 -34.38 26.45
N VAL A 1059 42.45 -33.48 26.26
CA VAL A 1059 43.04 -32.70 27.36
C VAL A 1059 42.05 -31.72 27.96
N THR A 1060 42.32 -31.25 29.18
CA THR A 1060 41.51 -30.18 29.75
C THR A 1060 41.93 -28.82 29.20
N MET A 1061 41.05 -27.82 29.29
CA MET A 1061 41.40 -26.45 28.89
C MET A 1061 42.56 -25.87 29.73
N GLY A 1062 42.65 -26.25 31.01
CA GLY A 1062 43.78 -25.88 31.87
C GLY A 1062 45.11 -26.48 31.40
N ASP A 1063 45.11 -27.74 30.95
CA ASP A 1063 46.30 -28.38 30.36
C ASP A 1063 46.75 -27.66 29.07
N LEU A 1064 45.80 -27.27 28.22
CA LEU A 1064 46.07 -26.51 26.99
C LEU A 1064 46.65 -25.13 27.29
N ARG A 1065 46.07 -24.40 28.24
CA ARG A 1065 46.58 -23.08 28.64
C ARG A 1065 48.02 -23.17 29.16
N GLN A 1066 48.36 -24.20 29.92
CA GLN A 1066 49.74 -24.43 30.38
C GLN A 1066 50.70 -24.86 29.25
N ALA A 1067 50.18 -25.45 28.17
CA ALA A 1067 50.98 -25.90 27.03
C ALA A 1067 51.35 -24.77 26.05
N ILE A 1068 50.47 -23.78 25.83
CA ILE A 1068 50.65 -22.70 24.85
C ILE A 1068 51.97 -21.91 25.06
N PRO A 1069 52.34 -21.45 26.27
CA PRO A 1069 53.60 -20.73 26.47
C PRO A 1069 54.85 -21.57 26.17
N ARG A 1070 54.75 -22.91 26.26
CA ARG A 1070 55.87 -23.83 25.97
C ARG A 1070 56.15 -23.96 24.47
N LEU A 1071 55.24 -23.48 23.61
CA LEU A 1071 55.43 -23.46 22.16
C LEU A 1071 56.31 -22.29 21.70
N ARG A 1072 56.36 -21.18 22.46
CA ARG A 1072 57.09 -19.95 22.09
C ARG A 1072 58.56 -20.19 21.71
N PRO A 1073 59.36 -20.98 22.45
CA PRO A 1073 60.77 -21.18 22.11
C PRO A 1073 60.95 -21.87 20.76
N SER A 1074 60.08 -22.83 20.41
CA SER A 1074 60.16 -23.60 19.16
C SER A 1074 59.65 -22.82 17.94
N LEU A 1075 58.71 -21.91 18.15
CA LEU A 1075 58.11 -21.08 17.09
C LEU A 1075 58.83 -19.74 16.88
N ARG A 1076 59.83 -19.43 17.70
CA ARG A 1076 60.60 -18.17 17.62
C ARG A 1076 61.29 -18.05 16.25
N GLY A 1077 60.96 -16.99 15.50
CA GLY A 1077 61.54 -16.69 14.18
C GLY A 1077 60.81 -17.31 13.00
N LEU A 1078 59.65 -17.97 13.21
CA LEU A 1078 58.71 -18.29 12.14
C LEU A 1078 57.84 -17.07 11.83
N GLU A 1079 57.63 -16.78 10.54
CA GLU A 1079 56.65 -15.79 10.11
C GLU A 1079 55.23 -16.34 10.30
N TRP A 1080 54.31 -15.46 10.64
CA TRP A 1080 52.89 -15.75 10.66
C TRP A 1080 52.27 -15.39 9.29
N PRO A 1081 51.34 -16.18 8.74
CA PRO A 1081 50.89 -17.48 9.25
C PRO A 1081 51.92 -18.60 8.99
N ILE A 1082 51.83 -19.70 9.73
CA ILE A 1082 52.64 -20.90 9.48
C ILE A 1082 52.22 -21.48 8.12
N ARG A 1083 52.98 -21.16 7.07
CA ARG A 1083 52.82 -21.77 5.74
C ARG A 1083 53.51 -23.12 5.74
N ALA A 1084 52.72 -24.19 5.54
CA ALA A 1084 53.22 -25.55 5.38
C ALA A 1084 53.92 -25.75 4.03
#